data_AF-A0A960E4U7-F1
#
_entry.id   AF-A0A960E4U7-F1
#
_cell.length_a   1.000
_cell.length_b   1.000
_cell.length_c   1.000
_cell.angle_alpha   90.00
_cell.angle_beta   90.00
_cell.angle_gamma   90.00
#
_symmetry.space_group_name_H-M   'P 1'
#
loop_
_entity.id
_entity.type
_entity.pdbx_description
1 polymer ?
#
loop_
_entity_poly.entity_id
_entity_poly.type
_entity_poly.pdbx_seq_one_letter_code
_entity_poly.pdbx_strand_id
1 'polypeptide(L)'
;MRSTPRSWTPRAAARSIVGLLLVAVALVGCTDDGGDDAGSARADQLAELRAVLPADVRGAFVADLGELRAGTSSTEVAAVIDGEVPGAGLLGPLADLGRLADQAGVDLDRVTTALVAHTADPAAGQVLVAEVDAEGIAEVTDGEAPPVAGTHGTADAELYEAGGTGRLALLPGGVLVVGTPTAVEAVVDVADGAASADDGAFGPYLDTLDGRSPLGFAYALPALDDDGIEPDRSLQGAQAVTGAIEVEDGAAGGTLAFHTADAEQFVEDYEALNRNATGGDDPIEEPLAVGDPVADDVGQVVVPLPTTPLDPSPEESLALRNLAKKLFVGMEAHDYAEGVAEGNPALVDLIVKSEEDGDEPPSPGSVFIRWRFRDQAAVEAFERDELPEGFRLAPTRFLETDDPEGELFLALNLYNSGGGSIVEGARAEWDVFVEPPEGADPDAGSRPRFMVIDALAQSVSADPVNLVTPAEPLSHQFVDGQVVSDVRRLAGDGDVPVFSSSFPVPDPAEAPVARFTREMAIGNDYIYWGHGVHDRVLYNATTFNHDAYQVDPATVTVDDASRWAQYLEPEIHDVVYYVNTLEYIASPLANLDSDLLDITPAWRAELQAFKDNGHQTGLMRAAVDQLFRGESDALVPRRIANETPSTTYHWEITDPEGLEAALDLPDGYRLAPTTVLEGGPEAHYLTLSVR
;
A
#
# COMPACT_ATOMS: atom_id res chain seq x y z
N MET A 1 -4.80 -5.05 32.65
CA MET A 1 -5.99 -4.17 32.62
C MET A 1 -6.87 -4.63 31.46
N ARG A 2 -8.20 -4.55 31.60
CA ARG A 2 -9.18 -5.11 30.64
C ARG A 2 -9.19 -4.31 29.34
N SER A 3 -8.65 -4.84 28.26
CA SER A 3 -9.02 -4.46 26.89
C SER A 3 -9.95 -5.55 26.35
N THR A 4 -11.18 -5.17 26.06
CA THR A 4 -12.15 -6.02 25.36
C THR A 4 -11.75 -6.12 23.88
N PRO A 5 -11.62 -7.33 23.31
CA PRO A 5 -11.26 -7.51 21.91
C PRO A 5 -12.45 -7.12 21.04
N ARG A 6 -12.27 -6.12 20.17
CA ARG A 6 -13.20 -5.83 19.07
C ARG A 6 -13.00 -6.94 18.03
N SER A 7 -13.93 -7.89 18.05
CA SER A 7 -14.07 -8.95 17.06
C SER A 7 -14.30 -8.37 15.66
N TRP A 8 -13.58 -8.93 14.70
CA TRP A 8 -13.86 -8.99 13.25
C TRP A 8 -15.25 -8.48 12.81
N THR A 9 -15.28 -7.33 12.13
CA THR A 9 -16.40 -6.77 11.32
C THR A 9 -15.79 -5.94 10.16
N PRO A 10 -16.58 -5.49 9.15
CA PRO A 10 -16.44 -5.66 7.68
C PRO A 10 -15.29 -4.87 7.01
N ARG A 11 -14.35 -4.33 7.78
CA ARG A 11 -13.28 -3.40 7.38
C ARG A 11 -12.33 -3.94 6.30
N ALA A 12 -12.18 -5.26 6.18
CA ALA A 12 -11.37 -5.88 5.15
C ALA A 12 -12.10 -5.97 3.78
N ALA A 13 -13.41 -6.22 3.78
CA ALA A 13 -14.22 -6.23 2.55
C ALA A 13 -14.43 -4.81 2.01
N ALA A 14 -14.63 -3.86 2.91
CA ALA A 14 -14.71 -2.42 2.65
C ALA A 14 -13.44 -1.84 1.99
N ARG A 15 -12.25 -2.14 2.53
CA ARG A 15 -10.95 -1.75 1.94
C ARG A 15 -10.59 -2.55 0.70
N SER A 16 -11.12 -3.77 0.55
CA SER A 16 -11.01 -4.52 -0.70
C SER A 16 -11.98 -4.02 -1.76
N ILE A 17 -13.11 -3.41 -1.41
CA ILE A 17 -14.01 -2.77 -2.37
C ILE A 17 -13.47 -1.39 -2.74
N VAL A 18 -13.01 -0.57 -1.78
CA VAL A 18 -12.33 0.71 -2.07
C VAL A 18 -10.97 0.49 -2.74
N GLY A 19 -10.24 -0.57 -2.38
CA GLY A 19 -8.96 -0.95 -2.97
C GLY A 19 -9.06 -1.77 -4.26
N LEU A 20 -10.12 -2.56 -4.50
CA LEU A 20 -10.42 -3.10 -5.85
C LEU A 20 -11.03 -2.01 -6.72
N LEU A 21 -11.85 -1.13 -6.16
CA LEU A 21 -12.29 0.07 -6.85
C LEU A 21 -11.04 0.85 -7.22
N LEU A 22 -10.05 1.07 -6.35
CA LEU A 22 -8.86 1.90 -6.65
C LEU A 22 -7.67 1.25 -7.35
N VAL A 23 -7.53 -0.08 -7.32
CA VAL A 23 -6.71 -0.76 -8.32
C VAL A 23 -7.40 -0.69 -9.71
N ALA A 24 -8.67 -0.29 -9.76
CA ALA A 24 -9.48 -0.08 -10.97
C ALA A 24 -10.10 1.34 -11.12
N VAL A 25 -9.61 2.37 -10.41
CA VAL A 25 -10.22 3.69 -10.39
C VAL A 25 -9.13 4.74 -10.29
N ALA A 26 -9.13 5.58 -11.30
CA ALA A 26 -8.68 6.93 -11.14
C ALA A 26 -9.80 7.77 -11.76
N LEU A 27 -10.50 8.52 -10.91
CA LEU A 27 -11.87 9.00 -11.13
C LEU A 27 -11.98 10.55 -11.02
N VAL A 28 -12.67 11.06 -12.03
CA VAL A 28 -13.51 12.23 -12.46
C VAL A 28 -13.14 13.76 -12.01
N GLY A 29 -12.97 14.81 -12.92
CA GLY A 29 -13.18 16.34 -12.98
C GLY A 29 -14.00 17.04 -14.13
N CYS A 30 -15.11 17.80 -13.87
CA CYS A 30 -16.09 18.44 -14.82
C CYS A 30 -15.84 19.92 -15.10
N THR A 31 -16.38 20.41 -16.23
CA THR A 31 -16.70 21.84 -16.47
C THR A 31 -18.04 22.02 -17.18
N ASP A 32 -18.70 23.14 -16.87
CA ASP A 32 -20.06 23.58 -17.25
C ASP A 32 -20.05 24.46 -18.53
N ASP A 33 -20.98 24.23 -19.47
CA ASP A 33 -21.74 25.28 -20.19
C ASP A 33 -22.73 24.69 -21.24
N GLY A 34 -24.04 24.80 -20.95
CA GLY A 34 -25.05 25.29 -21.90
C GLY A 34 -25.78 24.32 -22.85
N GLY A 35 -26.89 23.72 -22.38
CA GLY A 35 -27.85 22.99 -23.24
C GLY A 35 -29.21 22.66 -22.60
N ASP A 36 -30.01 23.67 -22.25
CA ASP A 36 -31.20 23.55 -21.37
C ASP A 36 -32.36 22.63 -21.80
N ASP A 37 -32.51 22.24 -23.08
CA ASP A 37 -33.71 21.51 -23.52
C ASP A 37 -33.55 19.97 -23.53
N ALA A 38 -32.35 19.43 -23.77
CA ALA A 38 -32.10 17.98 -23.84
C ALA A 38 -31.85 17.35 -22.45
N GLY A 39 -31.19 18.07 -21.55
CA GLY A 39 -30.89 17.59 -20.20
C GLY A 39 -32.14 17.36 -19.33
N SER A 40 -33.23 18.10 -19.58
CA SER A 40 -34.47 17.93 -18.82
C SER A 40 -35.16 16.58 -19.07
N ALA A 41 -35.17 16.11 -20.32
CA ALA A 41 -35.79 14.83 -20.68
C ALA A 41 -35.03 13.65 -20.07
N ARG A 42 -33.70 13.71 -20.07
CA ARG A 42 -32.85 12.68 -19.48
C ARG A 42 -32.92 12.64 -17.95
N ALA A 43 -33.00 13.80 -17.31
CA ALA A 43 -33.20 13.88 -15.87
C ALA A 43 -34.52 13.20 -15.46
N ASP A 44 -35.60 13.40 -16.23
CA ASP A 44 -36.89 12.74 -16.02
C ASP A 44 -36.78 11.21 -16.20
N GLN A 45 -36.13 10.74 -17.27
CA GLN A 45 -35.88 9.31 -17.51
C GLN A 45 -35.10 8.66 -16.36
N LEU A 46 -34.06 9.32 -15.89
CA LEU A 46 -33.23 8.82 -14.80
C LEU A 46 -33.96 8.84 -13.46
N ALA A 47 -34.88 9.79 -13.25
CA ALA A 47 -35.79 9.75 -12.11
C ALA A 47 -36.74 8.54 -12.18
N GLU A 48 -37.24 8.18 -13.36
CA GLU A 48 -38.06 6.97 -13.55
C GLU A 48 -37.28 5.69 -13.29
N LEU A 49 -36.04 5.58 -13.79
CA LEU A 49 -35.18 4.41 -13.54
C LEU A 49 -34.79 4.27 -12.07
N ARG A 50 -34.51 5.38 -11.37
CA ARG A 50 -34.21 5.37 -9.93
C ARG A 50 -35.43 5.01 -9.08
N ALA A 51 -36.63 5.42 -9.49
CA ALA A 51 -37.85 5.18 -8.72
C ALA A 51 -38.23 3.69 -8.58
N VAL A 52 -37.65 2.80 -9.39
CA VAL A 52 -37.86 1.35 -9.31
C VAL A 52 -36.73 0.62 -8.59
N LEU A 53 -35.71 1.34 -8.11
CA LEU A 53 -34.58 0.74 -7.42
C LEU A 53 -34.96 0.28 -6.00
N PRO A 54 -34.46 -0.88 -5.55
CA PRO A 54 -34.65 -1.34 -4.18
C PRO A 54 -33.96 -0.44 -3.14
N ALA A 55 -34.56 -0.33 -1.95
CA ALA A 55 -34.04 0.43 -0.81
C ALA A 55 -32.64 0.02 -0.32
N ASP A 56 -32.18 -1.18 -0.65
CA ASP A 56 -30.88 -1.72 -0.24
C ASP A 56 -29.77 -1.47 -1.27
N VAL A 57 -30.02 -0.61 -2.27
CA VAL A 57 -28.99 -0.16 -3.20
C VAL A 57 -27.88 0.57 -2.45
N ARG A 58 -26.65 0.28 -2.87
CA ARG A 58 -25.39 0.82 -2.32
C ARG A 58 -24.45 1.34 -3.39
N GLY A 59 -24.83 1.22 -4.66
CA GLY A 59 -24.08 1.78 -5.77
C GLY A 59 -24.93 1.82 -7.02
N ALA A 60 -24.73 2.84 -7.84
CA ALA A 60 -25.34 2.96 -9.14
C ALA A 60 -24.36 3.61 -10.12
N PHE A 61 -24.35 3.09 -11.35
CA PHE A 61 -23.64 3.66 -12.48
C PHE A 61 -24.66 3.88 -13.60
N VAL A 62 -24.68 5.07 -14.19
CA VAL A 62 -25.57 5.44 -15.30
C VAL A 62 -24.75 5.72 -16.54
N ALA A 63 -25.26 5.29 -17.69
CA ALA A 63 -24.73 5.58 -19.00
C ALA A 63 -25.84 5.97 -19.98
N ASP A 64 -25.65 7.07 -20.71
CA ASP A 64 -26.45 7.43 -21.88
C ASP A 64 -25.78 6.88 -23.13
N LEU A 65 -26.22 5.68 -23.50
CA LEU A 65 -25.73 4.98 -24.67
C LEU A 65 -26.14 5.70 -25.95
N GLY A 66 -27.24 6.47 -25.94
CA GLY A 66 -27.66 7.28 -27.07
C GLY A 66 -26.64 8.37 -27.41
N GLU A 67 -26.23 9.15 -26.41
CA GLU A 67 -25.22 10.19 -26.53
C GLU A 67 -23.85 9.60 -26.88
N LEU A 68 -23.39 8.59 -26.13
CA LEU A 68 -22.06 7.99 -26.32
C LEU A 68 -21.88 7.39 -27.71
N ARG A 69 -22.95 6.82 -28.30
CA ARG A 69 -22.92 6.26 -29.66
C ARG A 69 -23.11 7.30 -30.75
N ALA A 70 -23.75 8.43 -30.45
CA ALA A 70 -23.89 9.53 -31.38
C ALA A 70 -22.61 10.38 -31.48
N GLY A 71 -21.74 10.29 -30.46
CA GLY A 71 -20.50 11.05 -30.33
C GLY A 71 -19.36 10.62 -31.25
N THR A 72 -18.30 11.44 -31.25
CA THR A 72 -17.05 11.19 -32.00
C THR A 72 -16.26 9.98 -31.47
N SER A 73 -16.51 9.58 -30.23
CA SER A 73 -15.87 8.45 -29.53
C SER A 73 -16.62 7.11 -29.66
N SER A 74 -17.63 7.03 -30.53
CA SER A 74 -18.56 5.88 -30.58
C SER A 74 -17.89 4.53 -30.86
N THR A 75 -16.79 4.52 -31.63
CA THR A 75 -16.06 3.28 -31.93
C THR A 75 -15.27 2.80 -30.71
N GLU A 76 -14.60 3.72 -30.04
CA GLU A 76 -13.83 3.45 -28.82
C GLU A 76 -14.76 3.03 -27.68
N VAL A 77 -15.90 3.71 -27.51
CA VAL A 77 -16.91 3.32 -26.51
C VAL A 77 -17.46 1.92 -26.77
N ALA A 78 -17.75 1.57 -28.04
CA ALA A 78 -18.20 0.23 -28.38
C ALA A 78 -17.15 -0.83 -28.00
N ALA A 79 -15.87 -0.59 -28.31
CA ALA A 79 -14.78 -1.48 -27.92
C ALA A 79 -14.69 -1.65 -26.39
N VAL A 80 -14.96 -0.61 -25.60
CA VAL A 80 -15.00 -0.72 -24.14
C VAL A 80 -16.21 -1.55 -23.67
N ILE A 81 -17.40 -1.31 -24.21
CA ILE A 81 -18.62 -2.09 -23.88
C ILE A 81 -18.41 -3.57 -24.19
N ASP A 82 -17.78 -3.88 -25.32
CA ASP A 82 -17.49 -5.24 -25.78
C ASP A 82 -16.33 -5.90 -24.99
N GLY A 83 -15.70 -5.17 -24.07
CA GLY A 83 -14.57 -5.65 -23.26
C GLY A 83 -13.27 -5.84 -24.06
N GLU A 84 -13.15 -5.18 -25.22
CA GLU A 84 -11.98 -5.26 -26.10
C GLU A 84 -10.82 -4.36 -25.65
N VAL A 85 -11.07 -3.44 -24.71
CA VAL A 85 -10.08 -2.52 -24.13
C VAL A 85 -9.72 -3.02 -22.72
N PRO A 86 -8.60 -3.75 -22.56
CA PRO A 86 -8.17 -4.21 -21.26
C PRO A 86 -7.74 -3.02 -20.40
N GLY A 87 -8.26 -2.95 -19.17
CA GLY A 87 -7.89 -1.87 -18.26
C GLY A 87 -8.43 -0.49 -18.66
N ALA A 88 -9.63 -0.41 -19.25
CA ALA A 88 -10.36 0.82 -19.63
C ALA A 88 -10.63 1.84 -18.49
N GLY A 89 -9.98 1.70 -17.33
CA GLY A 89 -9.96 2.64 -16.22
C GLY A 89 -11.35 3.11 -15.81
N LEU A 90 -11.59 4.41 -16.00
CA LEU A 90 -12.86 5.13 -15.76
C LEU A 90 -14.10 4.45 -16.35
N LEU A 91 -13.95 3.72 -17.44
CA LEU A 91 -15.05 3.13 -18.20
C LEU A 91 -15.26 1.64 -17.93
N GLY A 92 -14.54 1.03 -16.98
CA GLY A 92 -14.75 -0.37 -16.59
C GLY A 92 -16.22 -0.76 -16.36
N PRO A 93 -17.05 0.08 -15.70
CA PRO A 93 -18.48 -0.20 -15.55
C PRO A 93 -19.27 -0.32 -16.88
N LEU A 94 -18.81 0.29 -17.98
CA LEU A 94 -19.43 0.10 -19.31
C LEU A 94 -19.19 -1.31 -19.84
N ALA A 95 -18.03 -1.91 -19.57
CA ALA A 95 -17.76 -3.31 -19.92
C ALA A 95 -18.66 -4.26 -19.11
N ASP A 96 -18.91 -3.94 -17.83
CA ASP A 96 -19.86 -4.70 -17.00
C ASP A 96 -21.29 -4.61 -17.51
N LEU A 97 -21.71 -3.43 -17.97
CA LEU A 97 -22.99 -3.23 -18.64
C LEU A 97 -23.08 -4.09 -19.91
N GLY A 98 -22.06 -4.06 -20.77
CA GLY A 98 -21.97 -4.89 -21.98
C GLY A 98 -22.11 -6.37 -21.66
N ARG A 99 -21.32 -6.85 -20.69
CA ARG A 99 -21.37 -8.23 -20.20
C ARG A 99 -22.76 -8.63 -19.67
N LEU A 100 -23.43 -7.77 -18.90
CA LEU A 100 -24.77 -8.05 -18.38
C LEU A 100 -25.81 -8.13 -19.49
N ALA A 101 -25.74 -7.23 -20.47
CA ALA A 101 -26.62 -7.22 -21.63
C ALA A 101 -26.41 -8.46 -22.51
N ASP A 102 -25.16 -8.81 -22.81
CA ASP A 102 -24.79 -9.99 -23.60
C ASP A 102 -25.26 -11.29 -22.93
N GLN A 103 -25.08 -11.41 -21.61
CA GLN A 103 -25.56 -12.56 -20.85
C GLN A 103 -27.08 -12.72 -20.91
N ALA A 104 -27.79 -11.61 -21.03
CA ALA A 104 -29.24 -11.59 -21.14
C ALA A 104 -29.77 -11.62 -22.58
N GLY A 105 -28.88 -11.58 -23.58
CA GLY A 105 -29.24 -11.48 -24.99
C GLY A 105 -29.99 -10.20 -25.31
N VAL A 106 -29.63 -9.09 -24.64
CA VAL A 106 -30.24 -7.77 -24.84
C VAL A 106 -29.50 -7.04 -25.95
N ASP A 107 -30.25 -6.59 -26.96
CA ASP A 107 -29.74 -5.71 -28.00
C ASP A 107 -29.56 -4.30 -27.41
N LEU A 108 -28.33 -3.96 -27.04
CA LEU A 108 -28.03 -2.65 -26.47
C LEU A 108 -28.37 -1.51 -27.44
N ASP A 109 -28.47 -1.71 -28.76
CA ASP A 109 -28.86 -0.64 -29.71
C ASP A 109 -30.30 -0.13 -29.46
N ARG A 110 -31.09 -0.87 -28.69
CA ARG A 110 -32.44 -0.49 -28.25
C ARG A 110 -32.46 0.27 -26.93
N VAL A 111 -31.34 0.34 -26.24
CA VAL A 111 -31.20 1.01 -24.95
C VAL A 111 -30.70 2.44 -25.16
N THR A 112 -31.44 3.42 -24.66
CA THR A 112 -31.04 4.84 -24.67
C THR A 112 -30.26 5.19 -23.41
N THR A 113 -30.83 4.89 -22.26
CA THR A 113 -30.25 5.14 -20.94
C THR A 113 -30.22 3.83 -20.15
N ALA A 114 -29.06 3.53 -19.56
CA ALA A 114 -28.85 2.34 -18.75
C ALA A 114 -28.36 2.73 -17.36
N LEU A 115 -28.86 2.06 -16.34
CA LEU A 115 -28.44 2.17 -14.96
C LEU A 115 -28.11 0.79 -14.42
N VAL A 116 -26.87 0.58 -14.00
CA VAL A 116 -26.44 -0.63 -13.29
C VAL A 116 -26.39 -0.31 -11.81
N ALA A 117 -27.23 -0.98 -11.02
CA ALA A 117 -27.28 -0.84 -9.57
C ALA A 117 -26.70 -2.06 -8.85
N HIS A 118 -26.08 -1.80 -7.71
CA HIS A 118 -25.48 -2.77 -6.80
C HIS A 118 -26.25 -2.76 -5.49
N THR A 119 -26.73 -3.92 -5.08
CA THR A 119 -27.48 -4.10 -3.83
C THR A 119 -26.55 -4.55 -2.70
N ALA A 120 -26.98 -4.31 -1.45
CA ALA A 120 -26.27 -4.81 -0.27
C ALA A 120 -26.36 -6.34 -0.12
N ASP A 121 -27.37 -6.98 -0.71
CA ASP A 121 -27.50 -8.44 -0.72
C ASP A 121 -26.59 -9.09 -1.79
N PRO A 122 -25.52 -9.81 -1.40
CA PRO A 122 -24.65 -10.48 -2.35
C PRO A 122 -25.36 -11.56 -3.19
N ALA A 123 -26.53 -12.05 -2.75
CA ALA A 123 -27.34 -12.98 -3.53
C ALA A 123 -28.17 -12.29 -4.62
N ALA A 124 -28.54 -11.02 -4.43
CA ALA A 124 -29.21 -10.21 -5.45
C ALA A 124 -28.19 -9.70 -6.48
N GLY A 125 -26.98 -9.33 -6.05
CA GLY A 125 -25.88 -8.97 -6.94
C GLY A 125 -26.12 -7.64 -7.67
N GLN A 126 -25.81 -7.62 -8.97
CA GLN A 126 -26.04 -6.48 -9.87
C GLN A 126 -27.42 -6.57 -10.54
N VAL A 127 -28.04 -5.41 -10.75
CA VAL A 127 -29.24 -5.27 -11.58
C VAL A 127 -29.02 -4.16 -12.60
N LEU A 128 -29.33 -4.45 -13.86
CA LEU A 128 -29.41 -3.47 -14.93
C LEU A 128 -30.88 -3.04 -15.06
N VAL A 129 -31.14 -1.75 -14.94
CA VAL A 129 -32.42 -1.10 -15.24
C VAL A 129 -32.17 -0.14 -16.39
N ALA A 130 -32.90 -0.31 -17.49
CA ALA A 130 -32.63 0.43 -18.72
C ALA A 130 -33.92 0.88 -19.39
N GLU A 131 -33.89 2.05 -20.00
CA GLU A 131 -34.97 2.51 -20.87
C GLU A 131 -34.76 1.96 -22.29
N VAL A 132 -35.81 1.38 -22.85
CA VAL A 132 -35.77 0.79 -24.19
C VAL A 132 -36.85 1.33 -25.11
N ASP A 133 -36.49 1.56 -26.38
CA ASP A 133 -37.45 1.87 -27.45
C ASP A 133 -38.03 0.57 -28.04
N ALA A 134 -38.90 -0.07 -27.25
CA ALA A 134 -39.53 -1.35 -27.59
C ALA A 134 -40.94 -1.47 -27.00
N GLU A 135 -41.89 -2.02 -27.78
CA GLU A 135 -43.25 -2.31 -27.30
C GLU A 135 -43.35 -3.68 -26.62
N GLY A 136 -42.35 -4.55 -26.76
CA GLY A 136 -42.35 -5.89 -26.19
C GLY A 136 -40.99 -6.57 -26.16
N ILE A 137 -40.89 -7.64 -25.37
CA ILE A 137 -39.60 -8.24 -25.01
C ILE A 137 -38.80 -8.78 -26.20
N ALA A 138 -39.47 -9.31 -27.23
CA ALA A 138 -38.82 -9.83 -28.43
C ALA A 138 -38.07 -8.76 -29.23
N GLU A 139 -38.48 -7.49 -29.11
CA GLU A 139 -37.82 -6.37 -29.79
C GLU A 139 -36.52 -5.96 -29.09
N VAL A 140 -36.41 -6.28 -27.79
CA VAL A 140 -35.24 -6.02 -26.95
C VAL A 140 -34.24 -7.18 -27.03
N THR A 141 -34.69 -8.40 -27.34
CA THR A 141 -33.86 -9.61 -27.32
C THR A 141 -33.73 -10.26 -28.71
N ASP A 142 -32.79 -9.78 -29.53
CA ASP A 142 -32.38 -10.37 -30.83
C ASP A 142 -33.53 -10.83 -31.78
N GLY A 143 -34.75 -10.31 -31.61
CA GLY A 143 -35.93 -10.67 -32.40
C GLY A 143 -36.69 -11.94 -31.97
N GLU A 144 -36.29 -12.65 -30.90
CA GLU A 144 -37.03 -13.80 -30.35
C GLU A 144 -37.33 -13.60 -28.86
N ALA A 145 -38.60 -13.70 -28.46
CA ALA A 145 -38.98 -13.57 -27.05
C ALA A 145 -38.34 -14.71 -26.24
N PRO A 146 -37.64 -14.43 -25.14
CA PRO A 146 -37.08 -15.49 -24.32
C PRO A 146 -38.21 -16.30 -23.65
N PRO A 147 -37.94 -17.54 -23.21
CA PRO A 147 -38.93 -18.33 -22.50
C PRO A 147 -39.44 -17.61 -21.25
N VAL A 148 -40.77 -17.61 -21.04
CA VAL A 148 -41.37 -17.11 -19.80
C VAL A 148 -41.00 -18.08 -18.67
N ALA A 149 -40.28 -17.58 -17.67
CA ALA A 149 -39.91 -18.29 -16.46
C ALA A 149 -41.03 -18.28 -15.41
N GLY A 150 -41.86 -17.24 -15.39
CA GLY A 150 -42.97 -17.09 -14.45
C GLY A 150 -43.60 -15.70 -14.49
N THR A 151 -44.43 -15.40 -13.49
CA THR A 151 -44.93 -14.04 -13.22
C THR A 151 -44.61 -13.66 -11.78
N HIS A 152 -44.43 -12.36 -11.53
CA HIS A 152 -44.15 -11.82 -10.19
C HIS A 152 -44.89 -10.49 -9.94
N GLY A 153 -45.02 -10.09 -8.68
CA GLY A 153 -45.65 -8.84 -8.29
C GLY A 153 -47.18 -8.88 -8.28
N THR A 154 -47.78 -7.75 -7.91
CA THR A 154 -49.24 -7.55 -7.87
C THR A 154 -49.85 -7.29 -9.24
N ALA A 155 -49.03 -6.86 -10.20
CA ALA A 155 -49.42 -6.69 -11.60
C ALA A 155 -49.24 -7.95 -12.45
N ASP A 156 -48.78 -9.07 -11.87
CA ASP A 156 -48.42 -10.32 -12.57
C ASP A 156 -47.42 -10.07 -13.72
N ALA A 157 -46.38 -9.28 -13.48
CA ALA A 157 -45.34 -8.96 -14.46
C ALA A 157 -44.65 -10.25 -14.96
N GLU A 158 -44.55 -10.42 -16.28
CA GLU A 158 -43.89 -11.58 -16.87
C GLU A 158 -42.38 -11.52 -16.64
N LEU A 159 -41.83 -12.60 -16.09
CA LEU A 159 -40.40 -12.81 -15.93
C LEU A 159 -39.91 -13.79 -16.99
N TYR A 160 -38.87 -13.40 -17.71
CA TYR A 160 -38.26 -14.18 -18.79
C TYR A 160 -36.92 -14.78 -18.34
N GLU A 161 -36.55 -15.91 -18.94
CA GLU A 161 -35.21 -16.47 -18.77
C GLU A 161 -34.18 -15.60 -19.50
N ALA A 162 -33.21 -15.06 -18.76
CA ALA A 162 -31.96 -14.52 -19.31
C ALA A 162 -30.87 -15.58 -19.11
N GLY A 163 -29.86 -15.63 -20.00
CA GLY A 163 -28.86 -16.69 -20.03
C GLY A 163 -28.31 -17.11 -18.66
N GLY A 164 -28.05 -18.42 -18.49
CA GLY A 164 -27.58 -18.98 -17.22
C GLY A 164 -28.68 -19.00 -16.13
N THR A 165 -28.49 -18.22 -15.06
CA THR A 165 -29.45 -18.13 -13.93
C THR A 165 -30.18 -16.78 -13.86
N GLY A 166 -29.97 -15.91 -14.85
CA GLY A 166 -30.54 -14.57 -14.89
C GLY A 166 -32.05 -14.54 -15.12
N ARG A 167 -32.64 -13.40 -14.84
CA ARG A 167 -34.02 -13.04 -15.17
C ARG A 167 -34.04 -11.71 -15.89
N LEU A 168 -35.10 -11.53 -16.66
CA LEU A 168 -35.36 -10.34 -17.43
C LEU A 168 -36.85 -10.00 -17.36
N ALA A 169 -37.19 -8.72 -17.24
CA ALA A 169 -38.57 -8.23 -17.20
C ALA A 169 -38.66 -6.91 -17.97
N LEU A 170 -39.80 -6.65 -18.61
CA LEU A 170 -40.11 -5.35 -19.23
C LEU A 170 -41.32 -4.75 -18.53
N LEU A 171 -41.07 -3.71 -17.76
CA LEU A 171 -42.07 -3.01 -16.98
C LEU A 171 -42.83 -1.99 -17.86
N PRO A 172 -44.02 -1.55 -17.43
CA PRO A 172 -44.73 -0.45 -18.09
C PRO A 172 -43.83 0.79 -18.25
N GLY A 173 -43.96 1.49 -19.37
CA GLY A 173 -43.14 2.67 -19.66
C GLY A 173 -41.84 2.36 -20.41
N GLY A 174 -41.57 1.09 -20.76
CA GLY A 174 -40.37 0.73 -21.52
C GLY A 174 -39.13 0.56 -20.63
N VAL A 175 -39.32 0.19 -19.35
CA VAL A 175 -38.23 -0.04 -18.42
C VAL A 175 -37.86 -1.52 -18.42
N LEU A 176 -36.73 -1.85 -19.02
CA LEU A 176 -36.11 -3.16 -19.00
C LEU A 176 -35.38 -3.38 -17.67
N VAL A 177 -35.53 -4.57 -17.10
CA VAL A 177 -34.82 -4.99 -15.88
C VAL A 177 -34.13 -6.32 -16.15
N VAL A 178 -32.84 -6.41 -15.81
CA VAL A 178 -32.01 -7.60 -16.01
C VAL A 178 -31.17 -7.86 -14.76
N GLY A 179 -31.15 -9.10 -14.27
CA GLY A 179 -30.32 -9.44 -13.11
C GLY A 179 -30.55 -10.85 -12.61
N THR A 180 -30.24 -11.11 -11.34
CA THR A 180 -30.62 -12.36 -10.68
C THR A 180 -32.13 -12.41 -10.46
N PRO A 181 -32.74 -13.59 -10.22
CA PRO A 181 -34.16 -13.68 -9.91
C PRO A 181 -34.55 -12.77 -8.74
N THR A 182 -33.77 -12.80 -7.65
CA THR A 182 -34.00 -11.96 -6.47
C THR A 182 -33.98 -10.47 -6.81
N ALA A 183 -33.03 -10.02 -7.62
CA ALA A 183 -32.89 -8.61 -7.96
C ALA A 183 -34.03 -8.11 -8.86
N VAL A 184 -34.41 -8.90 -9.87
CA VAL A 184 -35.53 -8.54 -10.76
C VAL A 184 -36.85 -8.52 -9.99
N GLU A 185 -37.08 -9.50 -9.11
CA GLU A 185 -38.27 -9.53 -8.24
C GLU A 185 -38.33 -8.31 -7.33
N ALA A 186 -37.20 -7.91 -6.72
CA ALA A 186 -37.14 -6.72 -5.88
C ALA A 186 -37.49 -5.42 -6.64
N VAL A 187 -37.00 -5.25 -7.87
CA VAL A 187 -37.35 -4.10 -8.72
C VAL A 187 -38.84 -4.12 -9.09
N VAL A 188 -39.38 -5.29 -9.43
CA VAL A 188 -40.83 -5.45 -9.72
C VAL A 188 -41.67 -5.09 -8.49
N ASP A 189 -41.28 -5.55 -7.29
CA ASP A 189 -41.98 -5.24 -6.05
C ASP A 189 -42.00 -3.73 -5.76
N VAL A 190 -40.92 -3.01 -6.05
CA VAL A 190 -40.88 -1.54 -5.94
C VAL A 190 -41.77 -0.88 -6.98
N ALA A 191 -41.67 -1.29 -8.25
CA ALA A 191 -42.48 -0.75 -9.35
C ALA A 191 -43.99 -0.92 -9.12
N ASP A 192 -44.38 -2.03 -8.50
CA ASP A 192 -45.77 -2.32 -8.12
C ASP A 192 -46.23 -1.61 -6.83
N GLY A 193 -45.32 -0.94 -6.12
CA GLY A 193 -45.56 -0.32 -4.82
C GLY A 193 -45.77 -1.32 -3.67
N ALA A 194 -45.36 -2.59 -3.87
CA ALA A 194 -45.35 -3.63 -2.84
C ALA A 194 -44.17 -3.46 -1.86
N ALA A 195 -43.07 -2.88 -2.34
CA ALA A 195 -41.92 -2.43 -1.56
C ALA A 195 -41.70 -0.92 -1.75
N SER A 196 -40.94 -0.30 -0.83
CA SER A 196 -40.55 1.10 -0.94
C SER A 196 -39.22 1.24 -1.67
N ALA A 197 -39.14 2.20 -2.60
CA ALA A 197 -37.89 2.75 -3.12
C ALA A 197 -37.18 3.66 -2.09
N ASP A 198 -37.35 3.43 -0.79
CA ASP A 198 -36.80 4.33 0.24
C ASP A 198 -35.28 4.16 0.28
N ASP A 199 -34.56 5.08 -0.35
CA ASP A 199 -33.12 4.99 -0.60
C ASP A 199 -32.23 5.11 0.67
N GLY A 200 -32.83 5.10 1.85
CA GLY A 200 -32.13 5.14 3.13
C GLY A 200 -31.15 6.33 3.23
N ALA A 201 -30.00 6.11 3.85
CA ALA A 201 -28.93 7.11 3.92
C ALA A 201 -28.23 7.35 2.56
N PHE A 202 -28.46 6.50 1.56
CA PHE A 202 -27.77 6.57 0.26
C PHE A 202 -28.51 7.44 -0.78
N GLY A 203 -29.83 7.63 -0.62
CA GLY A 203 -30.69 8.37 -1.54
C GLY A 203 -30.19 9.73 -1.98
N PRO A 204 -29.78 10.61 -1.07
CA PRO A 204 -29.25 11.92 -1.45
C PRO A 204 -28.08 11.82 -2.45
N TYR A 205 -27.25 10.77 -2.37
CA TYR A 205 -26.14 10.57 -3.30
C TYR A 205 -26.61 9.96 -4.63
N LEU A 206 -27.65 9.13 -4.64
CA LEU A 206 -28.30 8.71 -5.89
C LEU A 206 -28.94 9.89 -6.63
N ASP A 207 -29.38 10.92 -5.89
CA ASP A 207 -29.95 12.14 -6.47
C ASP A 207 -28.93 12.94 -7.30
N THR A 208 -27.62 12.75 -7.09
CA THR A 208 -26.57 13.41 -7.90
C THR A 208 -26.49 12.88 -9.33
N LEU A 209 -27.12 11.74 -9.62
CA LEU A 209 -27.28 11.23 -10.98
C LEU A 209 -28.37 12.07 -11.67
N ASP A 210 -28.01 13.27 -12.13
CA ASP A 210 -28.94 14.26 -12.67
C ASP A 210 -29.06 14.23 -14.20
N GLY A 211 -28.28 13.37 -14.86
CA GLY A 211 -28.31 13.17 -16.30
C GLY A 211 -27.62 14.27 -17.11
N ARG A 212 -26.81 15.14 -16.48
CA ARG A 212 -26.07 16.19 -17.21
C ARG A 212 -24.84 15.67 -17.96
N SER A 213 -24.22 14.61 -17.46
CA SER A 213 -23.02 14.01 -18.06
C SER A 213 -23.35 12.65 -18.67
N PRO A 214 -22.74 12.25 -19.81
CA PRO A 214 -23.01 10.99 -20.49
C PRO A 214 -22.81 9.77 -19.59
N LEU A 215 -21.90 9.84 -18.61
CA LEU A 215 -21.82 8.84 -17.55
C LEU A 215 -21.89 9.49 -16.17
N GLY A 216 -22.42 8.77 -15.21
CA GLY A 216 -22.39 9.17 -13.80
C GLY A 216 -22.38 7.97 -12.87
N PHE A 217 -21.97 8.18 -11.63
CA PHE A 217 -22.10 7.15 -10.60
C PHE A 217 -22.23 7.74 -9.21
N ALA A 218 -22.76 6.91 -8.32
CA ALA A 218 -22.77 7.10 -6.89
C ALA A 218 -22.47 5.75 -6.24
N TYR A 219 -21.57 5.70 -5.27
CA TYR A 219 -21.27 4.51 -4.49
C TYR A 219 -21.20 4.85 -3.01
N ALA A 220 -21.94 4.10 -2.21
CA ALA A 220 -21.83 4.13 -0.77
C ALA A 220 -20.47 3.57 -0.36
N LEU A 221 -19.82 4.28 0.54
CA LEU A 221 -18.56 3.89 1.16
C LEU A 221 -18.83 3.37 2.59
N PRO A 222 -17.88 2.64 3.18
CA PRO A 222 -18.09 1.95 4.45
C PRO A 222 -18.55 2.86 5.59
N ALA A 223 -18.12 4.13 5.61
CA ALA A 223 -18.48 5.09 6.65
C ALA A 223 -19.95 5.54 6.59
N LEU A 224 -20.69 5.26 5.51
CA LEU A 224 -22.13 5.54 5.43
C LEU A 224 -22.94 4.65 6.39
N ASP A 225 -22.52 3.39 6.55
CA ASP A 225 -23.23 2.38 7.34
C ASP A 225 -22.50 1.99 8.65
N ASP A 226 -21.23 2.40 8.84
CA ASP A 226 -20.41 2.11 10.02
C ASP A 226 -19.96 3.39 10.74
N ASP A 227 -20.77 3.83 11.73
CA ASP A 227 -20.45 4.95 12.64
C ASP A 227 -19.14 4.74 13.44
N GLY A 228 -18.54 3.55 13.41
CA GLY A 228 -17.25 3.25 14.02
C GLY A 228 -16.05 3.63 13.15
N ILE A 229 -16.28 4.17 11.94
CA ILE A 229 -15.26 4.78 11.08
C ILE A 229 -15.35 6.29 11.30
N GLU A 230 -14.38 6.83 12.03
CA GLU A 230 -14.32 8.27 12.31
C GLU A 230 -13.71 9.00 11.10
N PRO A 231 -14.20 10.21 10.78
CA PRO A 231 -13.52 11.11 9.84
C PRO A 231 -12.07 11.40 10.27
N ASP A 232 -11.19 11.50 9.28
CA ASP A 232 -9.76 11.79 9.43
C ASP A 232 -9.27 12.66 8.27
N ARG A 233 -7.95 12.93 8.19
CA ARG A 233 -7.38 13.73 7.09
C ARG A 233 -7.25 12.96 5.76
N SER A 234 -7.80 11.76 5.70
CA SER A 234 -7.83 10.90 4.52
C SER A 234 -9.26 10.71 4.01
N LEU A 235 -9.41 9.92 2.94
CA LEU A 235 -10.72 9.57 2.39
C LEU A 235 -11.32 8.31 3.05
N GLN A 236 -10.72 7.76 4.11
CA GLN A 236 -11.24 6.57 4.80
C GLN A 236 -12.58 6.82 5.47
N GLY A 237 -12.79 8.03 6.00
CA GLY A 237 -14.05 8.46 6.60
C GLY A 237 -15.11 8.94 5.60
N ALA A 238 -14.85 8.90 4.29
CA ALA A 238 -15.84 9.30 3.31
C ALA A 238 -17.03 8.34 3.30
N GLN A 239 -18.24 8.90 3.26
CA GLN A 239 -19.52 8.19 3.29
C GLN A 239 -19.95 7.75 1.90
N ALA A 240 -19.64 8.54 0.88
CA ALA A 240 -19.96 8.20 -0.50
C ALA A 240 -18.93 8.77 -1.45
N VAL A 241 -18.88 8.22 -2.65
CA VAL A 241 -18.22 8.81 -3.79
C VAL A 241 -19.22 8.94 -4.93
N THR A 242 -19.27 10.12 -5.55
CA THR A 242 -20.09 10.39 -6.72
C THR A 242 -19.22 10.90 -7.85
N GLY A 243 -19.63 10.70 -9.10
CA GLY A 243 -18.96 11.33 -10.22
C GLY A 243 -19.79 11.47 -11.48
N ALA A 244 -19.32 12.31 -12.38
CA ALA A 244 -19.97 12.71 -13.61
C ALA A 244 -18.93 12.82 -14.75
N ILE A 245 -18.91 11.88 -15.71
CA ILE A 245 -17.85 11.76 -16.73
C ILE A 245 -18.35 12.32 -18.05
N GLU A 246 -17.49 13.10 -18.70
CA GLU A 246 -17.62 13.52 -20.09
C GLU A 246 -16.76 12.63 -20.99
N VAL A 247 -17.30 12.24 -22.15
CA VAL A 247 -16.58 11.45 -23.16
C VAL A 247 -16.63 12.19 -24.49
N GLU A 248 -15.49 12.69 -24.94
CA GLU A 248 -15.36 13.44 -26.18
C GLU A 248 -14.01 13.13 -26.85
N ASP A 249 -14.01 13.03 -28.18
CA ASP A 249 -12.80 12.89 -29.00
C ASP A 249 -11.86 11.74 -28.59
N GLY A 250 -12.44 10.58 -28.24
CA GLY A 250 -11.68 9.39 -27.85
C GLY A 250 -11.02 9.49 -26.48
N ALA A 251 -11.44 10.43 -25.63
CA ALA A 251 -10.95 10.62 -24.28
C ALA A 251 -12.08 10.86 -23.27
N ALA A 252 -11.77 10.70 -21.99
CA ALA A 252 -12.69 10.92 -20.87
C ALA A 252 -12.13 11.91 -19.85
N GLY A 253 -13.01 12.79 -19.35
CA GLY A 253 -12.84 13.74 -18.23
C GLY A 253 -14.18 13.84 -17.46
N GLY A 254 -14.52 14.94 -16.79
CA GLY A 254 -15.75 15.07 -15.94
C GLY A 254 -15.49 14.70 -14.46
N THR A 255 -16.15 15.22 -13.35
CA THR A 255 -15.87 15.33 -11.84
C THR A 255 -16.12 14.17 -10.86
N LEU A 256 -15.30 14.09 -9.81
CA LEU A 256 -15.48 13.28 -8.62
C LEU A 256 -15.81 14.17 -7.42
N ALA A 257 -16.65 13.63 -6.55
CA ALA A 257 -16.83 14.17 -5.21
C ALA A 257 -16.78 13.05 -4.18
N PHE A 258 -15.89 13.19 -3.20
CA PHE A 258 -15.92 12.39 -1.97
C PHE A 258 -16.71 13.13 -0.90
N HIS A 259 -17.72 12.48 -0.35
CA HIS A 259 -18.60 13.06 0.66
C HIS A 259 -18.06 12.71 2.04
N THR A 260 -17.46 13.69 2.72
CA THR A 260 -16.81 13.49 4.02
C THR A 260 -17.01 14.71 4.92
N ALA A 261 -17.10 14.48 6.23
CA ALA A 261 -17.27 15.55 7.21
C ALA A 261 -16.07 16.51 7.26
N ASP A 262 -14.87 16.03 6.91
CA ASP A 262 -13.62 16.80 6.99
C ASP A 262 -13.16 17.37 5.63
N ALA A 263 -14.10 17.58 4.69
CA ALA A 263 -13.77 17.99 3.32
C ALA A 263 -12.94 19.29 3.24
N GLU A 264 -13.24 20.28 4.08
CA GLU A 264 -12.48 21.54 4.14
C GLU A 264 -11.02 21.32 4.53
N GLN A 265 -10.79 20.53 5.58
CA GLN A 265 -9.45 20.23 6.07
C GLN A 265 -8.68 19.38 5.06
N PHE A 266 -9.32 18.39 4.46
CA PHE A 266 -8.71 17.54 3.42
C PHE A 266 -8.20 18.38 2.25
N VAL A 267 -9.04 19.28 1.71
CA VAL A 267 -8.66 20.15 0.59
C VAL A 267 -7.55 21.11 0.99
N GLU A 268 -7.59 21.69 2.20
CA GLU A 268 -6.53 22.57 2.70
C GLU A 268 -5.18 21.85 2.77
N ASP A 269 -5.14 20.66 3.38
CA ASP A 269 -3.92 19.88 3.56
C ASP A 269 -3.38 19.37 2.21
N TYR A 270 -4.26 18.83 1.35
CA TYR A 270 -3.89 18.37 0.01
C TYR A 270 -3.28 19.51 -0.81
N GLU A 271 -3.93 20.68 -0.85
CA GLU A 271 -3.46 21.82 -1.65
C GLU A 271 -2.20 22.44 -1.06
N ALA A 272 -1.98 22.36 0.25
CA ALA A 272 -0.72 22.77 0.87
C ALA A 272 0.44 21.88 0.40
N LEU A 273 0.25 20.56 0.40
CA LEU A 273 1.23 19.58 -0.10
C LEU A 273 1.45 19.74 -1.61
N ASN A 274 0.35 19.82 -2.38
CA ASN A 274 0.42 19.88 -3.84
C ASN A 274 1.08 21.17 -4.32
N ARG A 275 0.80 22.32 -3.69
CA ARG A 275 1.47 23.59 -4.02
C ARG A 275 2.99 23.51 -3.83
N ASN A 276 3.49 22.76 -2.87
CA ASN A 276 4.93 22.57 -2.68
C ASN A 276 5.56 21.65 -3.74
N ALA A 277 4.76 20.83 -4.41
CA ALA A 277 5.20 19.90 -5.44
C ALA A 277 5.06 20.47 -6.86
N THR A 278 3.94 21.15 -7.15
CA THR A 278 3.56 21.59 -8.50
C THR A 278 3.33 23.11 -8.60
N GLY A 279 3.38 23.84 -7.48
CA GLY A 279 3.15 25.28 -7.42
C GLY A 279 4.33 26.12 -7.94
N GLY A 280 4.50 26.12 -9.26
CA GLY A 280 5.26 27.12 -10.00
C GLY A 280 4.35 28.16 -10.67
N ASP A 281 4.90 28.97 -11.58
CA ASP A 281 4.12 29.95 -12.35
C ASP A 281 3.11 29.28 -13.32
N ASP A 282 3.30 27.99 -13.65
CA ASP A 282 2.45 27.17 -14.52
C ASP A 282 2.10 25.84 -13.80
N PRO A 283 1.08 25.81 -12.91
CA PRO A 283 0.65 24.57 -12.27
C PRO A 283 0.12 23.58 -13.30
N ILE A 284 0.56 22.32 -13.21
CA ILE A 284 0.22 21.24 -14.15
C ILE A 284 -1.10 20.55 -13.77
N GLU A 285 -1.54 20.72 -12.52
CA GLU A 285 -2.74 20.09 -11.96
C GLU A 285 -3.76 21.15 -11.57
N GLU A 286 -5.04 20.85 -11.82
CA GLU A 286 -6.14 21.69 -11.36
C GLU A 286 -6.37 21.47 -9.85
N PRO A 287 -6.57 22.54 -9.05
CA PRO A 287 -6.78 22.42 -7.60
C PRO A 287 -8.05 21.65 -7.23
N LEU A 288 -8.01 20.95 -6.10
CA LEU A 288 -9.21 20.43 -5.47
C LEU A 288 -10.09 21.58 -4.95
N ALA A 289 -11.39 21.33 -4.85
CA ALA A 289 -12.35 22.29 -4.32
C ALA A 289 -13.25 21.67 -3.24
N VAL A 290 -13.77 22.52 -2.37
CA VAL A 290 -14.84 22.14 -1.44
C VAL A 290 -16.19 22.43 -2.11
N GLY A 291 -17.03 21.41 -2.26
CA GLY A 291 -18.38 21.54 -2.79
C GLY A 291 -19.46 21.62 -1.70
N ASP A 292 -20.64 22.11 -2.08
CA ASP A 292 -21.81 22.22 -1.19
C ASP A 292 -22.33 20.83 -0.79
N PRO A 293 -22.72 20.56 0.47
CA PRO A 293 -23.24 19.25 0.88
C PRO A 293 -24.45 18.76 0.07
N VAL A 294 -24.49 17.46 -0.26
CA VAL A 294 -25.66 16.80 -0.86
C VAL A 294 -26.54 16.14 0.21
N ALA A 295 -25.94 15.64 1.29
CA ALA A 295 -26.61 14.95 2.39
C ALA A 295 -26.15 15.53 3.73
N ASP A 296 -27.07 15.68 4.70
CA ASP A 296 -26.83 15.90 6.14
C ASP A 296 -25.57 16.73 6.52
N ASP A 297 -25.37 17.90 5.91
CA ASP A 297 -24.21 18.79 6.15
C ASP A 297 -22.82 18.13 5.93
N VAL A 298 -22.75 17.04 5.16
CA VAL A 298 -21.51 16.34 4.79
C VAL A 298 -20.87 17.05 3.61
N GLY A 299 -19.70 17.67 3.83
CA GLY A 299 -18.97 18.41 2.80
C GLY A 299 -18.49 17.52 1.65
N GLN A 300 -18.18 18.15 0.51
CA GLN A 300 -17.64 17.46 -0.66
C GLN A 300 -16.18 17.84 -0.90
N VAL A 301 -15.30 16.85 -1.05
CA VAL A 301 -14.00 17.02 -1.70
C VAL A 301 -14.21 16.81 -3.20
N VAL A 302 -14.26 17.90 -3.95
CA VAL A 302 -14.42 17.88 -5.41
C VAL A 302 -13.05 17.78 -6.06
N VAL A 303 -12.86 16.71 -6.81
CA VAL A 303 -11.61 16.40 -7.49
C VAL A 303 -11.79 16.68 -8.99
N PRO A 304 -10.88 17.44 -9.61
CA PRO A 304 -10.76 17.50 -11.05
C PRO A 304 -9.84 16.38 -11.59
N LEU A 305 -10.26 15.64 -12.63
CA LEU A 305 -9.42 14.75 -13.39
C LEU A 305 -8.81 15.39 -14.62
N PRO A 306 -7.59 14.94 -14.96
CA PRO A 306 -7.07 15.10 -16.30
C PRO A 306 -7.86 14.27 -17.32
N THR A 307 -8.10 14.87 -18.48
CA THR A 307 -8.60 14.17 -19.66
C THR A 307 -7.62 13.08 -20.08
N THR A 308 -8.09 11.84 -20.18
CA THR A 308 -7.27 10.66 -20.49
C THR A 308 -7.88 9.90 -21.69
N PRO A 309 -7.09 9.41 -22.66
CA PRO A 309 -7.61 8.57 -23.74
C PRO A 309 -8.39 7.35 -23.21
N LEU A 310 -9.36 6.86 -23.99
CA LEU A 310 -10.17 5.69 -23.60
C LEU A 310 -9.38 4.37 -23.59
N ASP A 311 -8.30 4.31 -24.38
CA ASP A 311 -7.32 3.23 -24.40
C ASP A 311 -5.90 3.85 -24.19
N PRO A 312 -5.56 4.25 -22.96
CA PRO A 312 -4.34 5.01 -22.71
C PRO A 312 -3.12 4.09 -22.56
N SER A 313 -2.01 4.47 -23.16
CA SER A 313 -0.71 3.89 -22.82
C SER A 313 -0.33 4.16 -21.35
N PRO A 314 0.66 3.44 -20.79
CA PRO A 314 1.14 3.71 -19.43
C PRO A 314 1.59 5.16 -19.18
N GLU A 315 2.16 5.81 -20.20
CA GLU A 315 2.60 7.21 -20.13
C GLU A 315 1.40 8.18 -20.15
N GLU A 316 0.39 7.90 -20.99
CA GLU A 316 -0.84 8.70 -21.06
C GLU A 316 -1.68 8.60 -19.77
N SER A 317 -1.54 7.50 -19.02
CA SER A 317 -2.19 7.31 -17.71
C SER A 317 -1.46 7.98 -16.54
N LEU A 318 -0.26 8.56 -16.76
CA LEU A 318 0.62 8.97 -15.66
C LEU A 318 0.01 10.06 -14.77
N ALA A 319 -0.58 11.10 -15.38
CA ALA A 319 -1.18 12.21 -14.63
C ALA A 319 -2.31 11.71 -13.71
N LEU A 320 -3.16 10.85 -14.27
CA LEU A 320 -4.29 10.25 -13.58
C LEU A 320 -3.84 9.33 -12.42
N ARG A 321 -2.81 8.50 -12.64
CA ARG A 321 -2.19 7.64 -11.60
C ARG A 321 -1.53 8.46 -10.49
N ASN A 322 -0.86 9.55 -10.84
CA ASN A 322 -0.22 10.44 -9.85
C ASN A 322 -1.26 11.14 -8.98
N LEU A 323 -2.35 11.63 -9.56
CA LEU A 323 -3.48 12.20 -8.80
C LEU A 323 -4.07 11.17 -7.82
N ALA A 324 -4.35 9.95 -8.30
CA ALA A 324 -4.84 8.88 -7.43
C ALA A 324 -3.83 8.55 -6.31
N LYS A 325 -2.54 8.43 -6.62
CA LYS A 325 -1.49 8.18 -5.63
C LYS A 325 -1.47 9.26 -4.54
N LYS A 326 -1.59 10.54 -4.90
CA LYS A 326 -1.65 11.66 -3.94
C LYS A 326 -2.92 11.60 -3.07
N LEU A 327 -4.08 11.42 -3.68
CA LEU A 327 -5.39 11.41 -2.98
C LEU A 327 -5.50 10.29 -1.94
N PHE A 328 -5.01 9.08 -2.26
CA PHE A 328 -5.19 7.92 -1.39
C PHE A 328 -3.97 7.61 -0.56
N VAL A 329 -2.84 7.33 -1.21
CA VAL A 329 -1.60 6.94 -0.52
C VAL A 329 -0.98 8.14 0.17
N GLY A 330 -0.91 9.27 -0.54
CA GLY A 330 -0.34 10.52 -0.01
C GLY A 330 -1.10 11.04 1.20
N MET A 331 -2.43 11.14 1.13
CA MET A 331 -3.23 11.65 2.24
C MET A 331 -3.37 10.64 3.40
N GLU A 332 -3.40 9.33 3.15
CA GLU A 332 -3.33 8.33 4.25
C GLU A 332 -1.97 8.39 4.97
N ALA A 333 -0.87 8.55 4.22
CA ALA A 333 0.45 8.74 4.81
C ALA A 333 0.57 10.08 5.56
N HIS A 334 -0.07 11.14 5.04
CA HIS A 334 -0.14 12.43 5.72
C HIS A 334 -0.86 12.30 7.07
N ASP A 335 -2.07 11.74 7.09
CA ASP A 335 -2.83 11.52 8.32
C ASP A 335 -2.03 10.67 9.33
N TYR A 336 -1.42 9.59 8.85
CA TYR A 336 -0.60 8.73 9.70
C TYR A 336 0.60 9.47 10.31
N ALA A 337 1.28 10.31 9.51
CA ALA A 337 2.43 11.10 9.93
C ALA A 337 2.05 12.16 10.99
N GLU A 338 0.87 12.81 10.84
CA GLU A 338 0.35 13.73 11.84
C GLU A 338 0.08 13.04 13.19
N GLY A 339 -0.38 11.79 13.16
CA GLY A 339 -0.62 10.99 14.36
C GLY A 339 0.66 10.51 15.08
N VAL A 340 1.86 10.72 14.55
CA VAL A 340 3.13 10.28 15.20
C VAL A 340 3.31 10.93 16.56
N ALA A 341 3.04 12.24 16.66
CA ALA A 341 3.09 12.97 17.93
C ALA A 341 1.99 12.54 18.92
N GLU A 342 0.96 11.85 18.44
CA GLU A 342 -0.16 11.33 19.24
C GLU A 342 0.03 9.86 19.62
N GLY A 343 1.12 9.23 19.17
CA GLY A 343 1.52 7.87 19.53
C GLY A 343 1.62 6.88 18.38
N ASN A 344 1.40 7.30 17.12
CA ASN A 344 1.69 6.42 15.99
C ASN A 344 3.19 6.10 15.93
N PRO A 345 3.57 4.83 15.71
CA PRO A 345 4.95 4.48 15.44
C PRO A 345 5.44 5.19 14.18
N ALA A 346 6.53 5.96 14.26
CA ALA A 346 7.14 6.49 13.06
C ALA A 346 7.64 5.35 12.16
N LEU A 347 7.55 5.50 10.84
CA LEU A 347 8.09 4.55 9.88
C LEU A 347 9.02 5.30 8.94
N VAL A 348 10.27 4.86 8.91
CA VAL A 348 11.36 5.51 8.20
C VAL A 348 12.18 4.43 7.52
N ASP A 349 12.49 4.68 6.26
CA ASP A 349 13.32 3.83 5.44
C ASP A 349 14.79 3.88 5.88
N LEU A 350 15.44 2.72 5.83
CA LEU A 350 16.87 2.54 6.02
C LEU A 350 17.37 1.60 4.91
N ILE A 351 18.12 2.18 3.98
CA ILE A 351 18.71 1.45 2.85
C ILE A 351 20.20 1.31 3.12
N VAL A 352 20.70 0.08 3.14
CA VAL A 352 22.13 -0.22 3.16
C VAL A 352 22.55 -0.58 1.75
N LYS A 353 23.42 0.24 1.17
CA LYS A 353 23.82 0.16 -0.23
C LYS A 353 24.75 -1.01 -0.52
N SER A 354 24.75 -1.42 -1.79
CA SER A 354 25.72 -2.35 -2.36
C SER A 354 26.05 -2.01 -3.82
N GLU A 355 26.82 -2.90 -4.46
CA GLU A 355 27.13 -2.80 -5.88
C GLU A 355 25.87 -2.95 -6.76
N GLU A 356 24.80 -3.58 -6.25
CA GLU A 356 23.55 -3.82 -6.99
C GLU A 356 22.75 -2.54 -7.26
N ASP A 357 22.95 -1.49 -6.46
CA ASP A 357 22.27 -0.21 -6.63
C ASP A 357 22.72 0.53 -7.90
N GLY A 358 23.85 0.13 -8.51
CA GLY A 358 24.33 0.73 -9.75
C GLY A 358 24.84 2.17 -9.60
N ASP A 359 25.17 2.60 -8.38
CA ASP A 359 25.73 3.92 -8.09
C ASP A 359 27.02 4.21 -8.87
N GLU A 360 27.25 5.49 -9.19
CA GLU A 360 28.52 5.98 -9.75
C GLU A 360 29.15 7.03 -8.81
N PRO A 361 30.27 6.73 -8.11
CA PRO A 361 30.99 5.45 -8.08
C PRO A 361 30.23 4.34 -7.32
N PRO A 362 30.51 3.06 -7.58
CA PRO A 362 29.83 1.95 -6.92
C PRO A 362 30.10 1.93 -5.41
N SER A 363 29.06 1.61 -4.63
CA SER A 363 29.17 1.38 -3.19
C SER A 363 29.58 -0.06 -2.92
N PRO A 364 30.57 -0.34 -2.06
CA PRO A 364 30.73 -1.68 -1.52
C PRO A 364 29.51 -2.07 -0.67
N GLY A 365 29.20 -3.35 -0.63
CA GLY A 365 28.15 -3.89 0.23
C GLY A 365 28.58 -3.97 1.70
N SER A 366 27.61 -4.24 2.58
CA SER A 366 27.83 -4.33 4.04
C SER A 366 28.83 -5.42 4.41
N VAL A 367 29.69 -5.13 5.39
CA VAL A 367 30.74 -6.03 5.87
C VAL A 367 30.59 -6.26 7.35
N PHE A 368 30.54 -7.52 7.77
CA PHE A 368 30.61 -7.91 9.17
C PHE A 368 31.99 -8.49 9.46
N ILE A 369 32.72 -7.89 10.40
CA ILE A 369 33.99 -8.41 10.92
C ILE A 369 33.74 -8.84 12.37
N ARG A 370 33.98 -10.12 12.69
CA ARG A 370 33.69 -10.67 14.02
C ARG A 370 34.94 -10.98 14.81
N TRP A 371 34.88 -10.75 16.13
CA TRP A 371 35.88 -11.19 17.10
C TRP A 371 35.21 -11.91 18.26
N ARG A 372 35.89 -12.92 18.78
CA ARG A 372 35.49 -13.58 20.02
C ARG A 372 35.94 -12.77 21.23
N PHE A 373 35.20 -12.90 22.32
CA PHE A 373 35.67 -12.42 23.63
C PHE A 373 36.87 -13.25 24.09
N ARG A 374 37.92 -12.60 24.59
CA ARG A 374 39.19 -13.27 24.92
C ARG A 374 39.07 -14.29 26.05
N ASP A 375 38.19 -14.04 27.01
CA ASP A 375 37.96 -14.88 28.17
C ASP A 375 36.66 -14.50 28.91
N GLN A 376 36.25 -15.36 29.85
CA GLN A 376 35.06 -15.14 30.68
C GLN A 376 35.15 -13.84 31.52
N ALA A 377 36.35 -13.43 31.92
CA ALA A 377 36.51 -12.20 32.70
C ALA A 377 36.26 -10.95 31.85
N ALA A 378 36.58 -11.01 30.56
CA ALA A 378 36.23 -9.97 29.59
C ALA A 378 34.72 -9.92 29.34
N VAL A 379 34.05 -11.08 29.23
CA VAL A 379 32.57 -11.17 29.16
C VAL A 379 31.93 -10.52 30.38
N GLU A 380 32.31 -10.94 31.59
CA GLU A 380 31.76 -10.39 32.84
C GLU A 380 32.06 -8.90 33.03
N ALA A 381 33.21 -8.42 32.54
CA ALA A 381 33.55 -7.00 32.56
C ALA A 381 32.71 -6.22 31.56
N PHE A 382 32.55 -6.71 30.33
CA PHE A 382 31.75 -6.09 29.29
C PHE A 382 30.28 -5.97 29.71
N GLU A 383 29.67 -7.06 30.21
CA GLU A 383 28.28 -7.04 30.69
C GLU A 383 28.07 -6.05 31.84
N ARG A 384 29.05 -5.91 32.73
CA ARG A 384 28.96 -4.99 33.87
C ARG A 384 29.15 -3.53 33.48
N ASP A 385 30.12 -3.28 32.59
CA ASP A 385 30.65 -1.94 32.35
C ASP A 385 30.03 -1.28 31.11
N GLU A 386 29.46 -2.05 30.18
CA GLU A 386 29.02 -1.56 28.86
C GLU A 386 27.54 -1.86 28.55
N LEU A 387 26.91 -2.86 29.17
CA LEU A 387 25.49 -3.19 28.93
C LEU A 387 24.55 -2.47 29.92
N PRO A 388 23.30 -2.15 29.51
CA PRO A 388 22.28 -1.61 30.40
C PRO A 388 21.91 -2.58 31.52
N GLU A 389 21.37 -2.07 32.63
CA GLU A 389 20.92 -2.92 33.73
C GLU A 389 19.95 -4.02 33.26
N GLY A 390 20.28 -5.27 33.60
CA GLY A 390 19.44 -6.44 33.30
C GLY A 390 19.75 -7.11 31.96
N PHE A 391 20.54 -6.49 31.08
CA PHE A 391 20.99 -7.10 29.83
C PHE A 391 22.19 -8.01 30.06
N ARG A 392 22.29 -9.07 29.23
CA ARG A 392 23.41 -10.01 29.21
C ARG A 392 23.81 -10.34 27.79
N LEU A 393 25.04 -10.77 27.57
CA LEU A 393 25.45 -11.27 26.25
C LEU A 393 24.77 -12.61 25.95
N ALA A 394 24.28 -12.76 24.73
CA ALA A 394 23.54 -13.95 24.28
C ALA A 394 24.39 -14.77 23.30
N PRO A 395 24.64 -16.07 23.58
CA PRO A 395 25.18 -16.98 22.58
C PRO A 395 24.25 -17.00 21.37
N THR A 396 24.79 -16.70 20.19
CA THR A 396 23.98 -16.57 18.97
C THR A 396 24.64 -17.31 17.83
N ARG A 397 23.85 -18.01 17.02
CA ARG A 397 24.34 -18.55 15.74
C ARG A 397 24.18 -17.48 14.68
N PHE A 398 25.25 -16.75 14.38
CA PHE A 398 25.21 -15.73 13.34
C PHE A 398 25.13 -16.39 11.96
N LEU A 399 25.99 -17.39 11.75
CA LEU A 399 26.07 -18.19 10.53
C LEU A 399 25.65 -19.64 10.80
N GLU A 400 25.19 -20.33 9.75
CA GLU A 400 24.86 -21.76 9.84
C GLU A 400 26.05 -22.63 10.25
N THR A 401 27.27 -22.16 9.95
CA THR A 401 28.55 -22.80 10.28
C THR A 401 29.01 -22.57 11.72
N ASP A 402 28.40 -21.64 12.44
CA ASP A 402 28.72 -21.37 13.85
C ASP A 402 28.35 -22.58 14.74
N ASP A 403 28.93 -22.63 15.94
CA ASP A 403 28.59 -23.67 16.93
C ASP A 403 27.06 -23.78 17.12
N PRO A 404 26.47 -24.99 17.08
CA PRO A 404 25.03 -25.16 17.32
C PRO A 404 24.50 -24.62 18.66
N GLU A 405 25.36 -24.45 19.66
CA GLU A 405 25.02 -23.82 20.95
C GLU A 405 25.14 -22.28 20.93
N GLY A 406 25.61 -21.71 19.82
CA GLY A 406 25.82 -20.27 19.63
C GLY A 406 27.20 -19.80 20.12
N GLU A 407 27.62 -18.62 19.65
CA GLU A 407 28.90 -18.01 20.01
C GLU A 407 28.70 -16.63 20.66
N LEU A 408 29.63 -16.25 21.53
CA LEU A 408 29.73 -14.88 22.07
C LEU A 408 30.78 -14.12 21.27
N PHE A 409 30.35 -13.11 20.54
CA PHE A 409 31.21 -12.29 19.70
C PHE A 409 30.77 -10.82 19.75
N LEU A 410 31.72 -9.97 19.38
CA LEU A 410 31.46 -8.61 18.95
C LEU A 410 31.59 -8.58 17.42
N ALA A 411 30.64 -7.95 16.74
CA ALA A 411 30.69 -7.69 15.31
C ALA A 411 30.92 -6.20 15.06
N LEU A 412 31.71 -5.88 14.04
CA LEU A 412 31.76 -4.55 13.45
C LEU A 412 31.07 -4.62 12.09
N ASN A 413 29.96 -3.92 11.95
CA ASN A 413 29.27 -3.72 10.68
C ASN A 413 29.75 -2.43 10.02
N LEU A 414 30.27 -2.54 8.79
CA LEU A 414 30.71 -1.42 7.96
C LEU A 414 29.88 -1.39 6.68
N TYR A 415 29.26 -0.25 6.39
CA TYR A 415 28.38 -0.13 5.24
C TYR A 415 28.18 1.33 4.81
N ASN A 416 27.64 1.55 3.62
CA ASN A 416 27.14 2.86 3.21
C ASN A 416 25.62 2.89 3.31
N SER A 417 25.07 3.88 3.99
CA SER A 417 23.63 4.15 3.95
C SER A 417 23.26 4.94 2.70
N GLY A 418 22.19 4.51 2.05
CA GLY A 418 21.76 5.01 0.76
C GLY A 418 20.96 6.29 0.74
N GLY A 419 20.83 6.95 1.88
CA GLY A 419 19.88 8.03 2.03
C GLY A 419 18.48 7.45 2.15
N GLY A 420 18.18 6.92 3.33
CA GLY A 420 16.82 6.90 3.84
C GLY A 420 16.62 8.12 4.73
N SER A 421 15.41 8.36 5.18
CA SER A 421 15.04 9.54 5.98
C SER A 421 15.89 9.74 7.26
N ILE A 422 16.66 8.75 7.73
CA ILE A 422 17.40 8.83 9.00
C ILE A 422 18.91 9.11 8.84
N VAL A 423 19.60 8.47 7.88
CA VAL A 423 21.08 8.45 7.82
C VAL A 423 21.61 8.31 6.39
N GLU A 424 22.75 8.94 6.09
CA GLU A 424 23.42 8.94 4.79
C GLU A 424 24.93 8.68 4.93
N GLY A 425 25.52 8.02 3.93
CA GLY A 425 26.98 7.84 3.83
C GLY A 425 27.50 6.67 4.67
N ALA A 426 28.82 6.60 4.81
CA ALA A 426 29.47 5.47 5.45
C ALA A 426 29.16 5.40 6.97
N ARG A 427 28.94 4.19 7.49
CA ARG A 427 28.68 3.89 8.91
C ARG A 427 29.57 2.76 9.39
N ALA A 428 29.93 2.84 10.66
CA ALA A 428 30.62 1.81 11.41
C ALA A 428 29.84 1.58 12.72
N GLU A 429 29.28 0.38 12.88
CA GLU A 429 28.50 -0.01 14.05
C GLU A 429 29.19 -1.18 14.74
N TRP A 430 29.44 -1.05 16.04
CA TRP A 430 29.93 -2.13 16.88
C TRP A 430 28.73 -2.74 17.59
N ASP A 431 28.58 -4.05 17.44
CA ASP A 431 27.36 -4.76 17.75
C ASP A 431 27.63 -6.02 18.55
N VAL A 432 26.71 -6.35 19.44
CA VAL A 432 26.65 -7.61 20.19
C VAL A 432 25.25 -8.17 20.16
N PHE A 433 25.11 -9.47 20.45
CA PHE A 433 23.81 -10.06 20.72
C PHE A 433 23.56 -10.15 22.22
N VAL A 434 22.35 -9.79 22.65
CA VAL A 434 21.96 -9.68 24.06
C VAL A 434 20.68 -10.42 24.39
N GLU A 435 20.58 -10.88 25.63
CA GLU A 435 19.34 -11.29 26.27
C GLU A 435 18.80 -10.07 27.04
N PRO A 436 17.77 -9.38 26.54
CA PRO A 436 17.15 -8.30 27.29
C PRO A 436 16.33 -8.87 28.48
N PRO A 437 16.07 -8.06 29.53
CA PRO A 437 15.25 -8.49 30.65
C PRO A 437 13.82 -8.84 30.21
N GLU A 438 13.20 -9.81 30.90
CA GLU A 438 11.82 -10.24 30.61
C GLU A 438 10.86 -9.04 30.57
N GLY A 439 10.10 -8.93 29.47
CA GLY A 439 9.15 -7.84 29.23
C GLY A 439 9.73 -6.61 28.54
N ALA A 440 11.02 -6.58 28.19
CA ALA A 440 11.62 -5.49 27.41
C ALA A 440 11.04 -5.40 25.99
N ASP A 441 10.73 -6.55 25.39
CA ASP A 441 9.99 -6.69 24.14
C ASP A 441 9.13 -7.97 24.17
N PRO A 442 8.22 -8.19 23.18
CA PRO A 442 7.29 -9.32 23.19
C PRO A 442 7.93 -10.72 23.24
N ASP A 443 9.19 -10.89 22.81
CA ASP A 443 9.90 -12.18 22.89
C ASP A 443 11.19 -12.12 23.73
N ALA A 444 11.33 -11.10 24.59
CA ALA A 444 12.46 -10.97 25.50
C ALA A 444 12.64 -12.24 26.35
N GLY A 445 13.90 -12.70 26.46
CA GLY A 445 14.26 -13.94 27.17
C GLY A 445 13.98 -15.24 26.41
N SER A 446 13.44 -15.18 25.19
CA SER A 446 13.24 -16.36 24.34
C SER A 446 14.16 -16.42 23.13
N ARG A 447 14.74 -15.27 22.74
CA ARG A 447 15.59 -15.11 21.57
C ARG A 447 16.65 -14.03 21.84
N PRO A 448 17.85 -14.15 21.25
CA PRO A 448 18.83 -13.07 21.29
C PRO A 448 18.30 -11.85 20.52
N ARG A 449 18.84 -10.68 20.88
CA ARG A 449 18.56 -9.39 20.24
C ARG A 449 19.83 -8.72 19.82
N PHE A 450 19.81 -8.08 18.66
CA PHE A 450 20.91 -7.26 18.18
C PHE A 450 20.99 -5.98 19.02
N MET A 451 22.19 -5.61 19.44
CA MET A 451 22.43 -4.38 20.19
C MET A 451 23.64 -3.62 19.65
N VAL A 452 23.41 -2.38 19.23
CA VAL A 452 24.45 -1.43 18.84
C VAL A 452 25.03 -0.79 20.11
N ILE A 453 26.34 -0.96 20.32
CA ILE A 453 27.06 -0.47 21.52
C ILE A 453 27.96 0.75 21.24
N ASP A 454 28.32 0.98 19.97
CA ASP A 454 28.97 2.19 19.47
C ASP A 454 28.62 2.37 18.00
N ALA A 455 28.47 3.61 17.55
CA ALA A 455 28.25 3.91 16.15
C ALA A 455 29.00 5.18 15.76
N LEU A 456 29.60 5.17 14.57
CA LEU A 456 30.18 6.34 13.92
C LEU A 456 29.61 6.45 12.50
N ALA A 457 29.38 7.69 12.07
CA ALA A 457 28.77 7.96 10.78
C ALA A 457 29.51 9.10 10.06
N GLN A 458 29.66 8.97 8.75
CA GLN A 458 30.25 10.00 7.90
C GLN A 458 29.43 11.29 7.89
N SER A 459 28.11 11.18 8.04
CA SER A 459 27.16 12.28 8.09
C SER A 459 26.52 12.40 9.47
N VAL A 460 25.92 13.56 9.74
CA VAL A 460 25.10 13.76 10.93
C VAL A 460 24.00 12.69 10.96
N SER A 461 23.79 12.07 12.12
CA SER A 461 22.78 11.03 12.33
C SER A 461 22.07 11.22 13.66
N ALA A 462 21.04 10.41 13.92
CA ALA A 462 20.33 10.40 15.18
C ALA A 462 20.33 8.99 15.78
N ASP A 463 20.52 8.91 17.09
CA ASP A 463 20.45 7.66 17.86
C ASP A 463 19.96 7.96 19.30
N PRO A 464 19.43 6.98 20.03
CA PRO A 464 18.92 7.16 21.40
C PRO A 464 19.97 7.55 22.45
N VAL A 465 21.26 7.39 22.16
CA VAL A 465 22.35 7.66 23.11
C VAL A 465 22.76 9.13 23.05
N ASN A 466 22.90 9.68 21.83
CA ASN A 466 23.44 11.02 21.60
C ASN A 466 22.39 12.03 21.11
N LEU A 467 21.18 11.59 20.76
CA LEU A 467 20.13 12.34 20.03
C LEU A 467 20.56 12.78 18.62
N VAL A 468 21.65 13.53 18.53
CA VAL A 468 22.28 13.97 17.29
C VAL A 468 23.76 13.63 17.36
N THR A 469 24.16 12.63 16.58
CA THR A 469 25.55 12.21 16.45
C THR A 469 26.22 13.02 15.35
N PRO A 470 27.32 13.73 15.65
CA PRO A 470 28.02 14.53 14.67
C PRO A 470 28.65 13.65 13.58
N ALA A 471 28.87 14.26 12.41
CA ALA A 471 29.63 13.65 11.34
C ALA A 471 31.08 13.40 11.76
N GLU A 472 31.61 12.23 11.41
CA GLU A 472 32.97 11.78 11.70
C GLU A 472 33.75 11.50 10.41
N PRO A 473 35.10 11.57 10.42
CA PRO A 473 35.90 11.19 9.25
C PRO A 473 35.85 9.67 9.08
N LEU A 474 34.92 9.23 8.26
CA LEU A 474 34.62 7.84 8.00
C LEU A 474 34.45 7.62 6.50
N SER A 475 35.04 6.55 5.96
CA SER A 475 34.83 6.12 4.59
C SER A 475 34.75 4.60 4.46
N HIS A 476 33.96 4.13 3.50
CA HIS A 476 33.82 2.73 3.12
C HIS A 476 33.65 2.65 1.59
N GLN A 477 34.70 2.24 0.88
CA GLN A 477 34.76 2.43 -0.58
C GLN A 477 35.68 1.41 -1.27
N PHE A 478 35.58 1.33 -2.59
CA PHE A 478 36.54 0.60 -3.40
C PHE A 478 37.81 1.44 -3.66
N VAL A 479 38.97 0.87 -3.36
CA VAL A 479 40.28 1.46 -3.68
C VAL A 479 41.16 0.38 -4.29
N ASP A 480 41.61 0.58 -5.53
CA ASP A 480 42.52 -0.33 -6.23
C ASP A 480 42.07 -1.82 -6.22
N GLY A 481 40.77 -2.07 -6.33
CA GLY A 481 40.18 -3.42 -6.32
C GLY A 481 40.09 -4.06 -4.92
N GLN A 482 40.18 -3.25 -3.86
CA GLN A 482 39.98 -3.64 -2.47
C GLN A 482 38.75 -2.93 -1.91
N VAL A 483 38.07 -3.57 -0.97
CA VAL A 483 37.17 -2.88 -0.04
C VAL A 483 38.03 -2.25 1.04
N VAL A 484 37.95 -0.92 1.18
CA VAL A 484 38.74 -0.17 2.16
C VAL A 484 37.81 0.63 3.05
N SER A 485 38.00 0.46 4.36
CA SER A 485 37.30 1.21 5.39
C SER A 485 38.30 1.96 6.25
N ASP A 486 38.09 3.25 6.46
CA ASP A 486 38.86 4.09 7.38
C ASP A 486 37.89 4.80 8.32
N VAL A 487 38.05 4.56 9.62
CA VAL A 487 37.17 5.07 10.67
C VAL A 487 38.00 5.87 11.66
N ARG A 488 37.68 7.15 11.78
CA ARG A 488 38.33 8.10 12.68
C ARG A 488 37.27 8.80 13.53
N ARG A 489 37.70 9.37 14.66
CA ARG A 489 36.85 10.17 15.54
C ARG A 489 37.46 11.56 15.73
N LEU A 490 36.65 12.60 15.67
CA LEU A 490 37.03 13.96 15.96
C LEU A 490 37.38 14.09 17.45
N ALA A 491 38.56 14.63 17.71
CA ALA A 491 39.08 14.84 19.06
C ALA A 491 39.79 16.19 19.14
N GLY A 492 39.08 17.21 19.65
CA GLY A 492 39.60 18.58 19.71
C GLY A 492 39.70 19.20 18.30
N ASP A 493 40.89 19.68 17.95
CA ASP A 493 41.16 20.33 16.64
C ASP A 493 41.61 19.34 15.54
N GLY A 494 41.60 18.03 15.80
CA GLY A 494 42.04 16.98 14.87
C GLY A 494 41.22 15.71 14.99
N ASP A 495 41.70 14.63 14.38
CA ASP A 495 41.08 13.31 14.44
C ASP A 495 42.04 12.26 15.03
N VAL A 496 41.45 11.17 15.55
CA VAL A 496 42.17 10.01 16.03
C VAL A 496 41.69 8.76 15.28
N PRO A 497 42.61 7.85 14.89
CA PRO A 497 42.21 6.59 14.26
C PRO A 497 41.43 5.74 15.28
N VAL A 498 40.36 5.10 14.81
CA VAL A 498 39.55 4.16 15.59
C VAL A 498 39.68 2.77 14.99
N PHE A 499 39.49 2.64 13.69
CA PHE A 499 39.57 1.37 12.99
C PHE A 499 39.94 1.59 11.53
N SER A 500 40.69 0.66 10.94
CA SER A 500 40.84 0.59 9.48
C SER A 500 40.90 -0.85 9.01
N SER A 501 40.36 -1.10 7.81
CA SER A 501 40.45 -2.40 7.16
C SER A 501 40.68 -2.30 5.66
N SER A 502 41.32 -3.32 5.09
CA SER A 502 41.43 -3.53 3.65
C SER A 502 41.45 -5.01 3.30
N PHE A 503 40.69 -5.42 2.30
CA PHE A 503 40.66 -6.78 1.79
C PHE A 503 40.18 -6.82 0.32
N PRO A 504 40.52 -7.88 -0.45
CA PRO A 504 40.02 -8.03 -1.82
C PRO A 504 38.52 -8.32 -1.84
N VAL A 505 37.80 -7.75 -2.81
CA VAL A 505 36.40 -8.11 -3.06
C VAL A 505 36.32 -9.63 -3.30
N PRO A 506 35.49 -10.38 -2.54
CA PRO A 506 35.39 -11.82 -2.72
C PRO A 506 34.82 -12.16 -4.10
N ASP A 507 35.44 -13.10 -4.81
CA ASP A 507 34.94 -13.60 -6.10
C ASP A 507 33.77 -14.56 -5.84
N PRO A 508 32.53 -14.26 -6.29
CA PRO A 508 31.38 -15.14 -6.11
C PRO A 508 31.55 -16.56 -6.64
N ALA A 509 32.44 -16.77 -7.61
CA ALA A 509 32.72 -18.09 -8.19
C ALA A 509 33.69 -18.94 -7.35
N GLU A 510 34.47 -18.31 -6.47
CA GLU A 510 35.51 -18.98 -5.67
C GLU A 510 35.26 -18.91 -4.16
N ALA A 511 34.64 -17.83 -3.68
CA ALA A 511 34.45 -17.54 -2.27
C ALA A 511 33.37 -18.46 -1.65
N PRO A 512 33.61 -18.99 -0.44
CA PRO A 512 32.58 -19.75 0.27
C PRO A 512 31.36 -18.89 0.58
N VAL A 513 30.16 -19.41 0.32
CA VAL A 513 28.92 -18.73 0.68
C VAL A 513 28.75 -18.74 2.19
N ALA A 514 28.53 -17.56 2.78
CA ALA A 514 28.10 -17.37 4.15
C ALA A 514 26.56 -17.39 4.20
N ARG A 515 26.00 -18.31 4.98
CA ARG A 515 24.55 -18.43 5.19
C ARG A 515 24.21 -17.92 6.58
N PHE A 516 23.44 -16.84 6.65
CA PHE A 516 22.93 -16.31 7.91
C PHE A 516 21.83 -17.19 8.46
N THR A 517 21.78 -17.32 9.78
CA THR A 517 20.68 -18.06 10.40
C THR A 517 19.43 -17.19 10.53
N ARG A 518 18.28 -17.84 10.70
CA ARG A 518 17.05 -17.14 11.12
C ARG A 518 17.18 -16.46 12.48
N GLU A 519 18.05 -16.97 13.35
CA GLU A 519 18.30 -16.39 14.66
C GLU A 519 18.96 -15.02 14.54
N MET A 520 19.97 -14.89 13.66
CA MET A 520 20.58 -13.61 13.30
C MET A 520 19.54 -12.64 12.73
N ALA A 521 18.75 -13.08 11.75
CA ALA A 521 17.73 -12.24 11.13
C ALA A 521 16.74 -11.73 12.18
N ILE A 522 16.08 -12.63 12.92
CA ILE A 522 15.08 -12.28 13.95
C ILE A 522 15.68 -11.44 15.08
N GLY A 523 16.98 -11.56 15.36
CA GLY A 523 17.67 -10.70 16.31
C GLY A 523 17.56 -9.21 15.97
N ASN A 524 17.35 -8.86 14.70
CA ASN A 524 17.18 -7.49 14.22
C ASN A 524 15.74 -6.95 14.32
N ASP A 525 14.74 -7.77 14.69
CA ASP A 525 13.34 -7.30 14.85
C ASP A 525 13.26 -6.11 15.84
N TYR A 526 14.11 -6.14 16.86
CA TYR A 526 14.29 -5.10 17.86
C TYR A 526 15.79 -4.83 18.02
N ILE A 527 16.27 -3.75 17.42
CA ILE A 527 17.66 -3.31 17.53
C ILE A 527 17.79 -2.44 18.77
N TYR A 528 18.42 -3.00 19.81
CA TYR A 528 18.70 -2.26 21.03
C TYR A 528 19.90 -1.34 20.85
N TRP A 529 19.90 -0.28 21.63
CA TRP A 529 20.99 0.66 21.76
C TRP A 529 21.36 0.80 23.23
N GLY A 530 22.33 1.69 23.51
CA GLY A 530 22.60 2.16 24.85
C GLY A 530 21.31 2.51 25.61
N HIS A 531 21.33 2.25 26.91
CA HIS A 531 20.21 2.44 27.83
C HIS A 531 18.97 1.55 27.65
N GLY A 532 19.03 0.54 26.78
CA GLY A 532 17.92 -0.40 26.56
C GLY A 532 16.78 0.17 25.72
N VAL A 533 16.99 1.33 25.10
CA VAL A 533 16.08 1.86 24.07
C VAL A 533 16.28 1.02 22.81
N HIS A 534 15.19 0.69 22.11
CA HIS A 534 15.30 -0.04 20.85
C HIS A 534 14.53 0.63 19.72
N ASP A 535 15.04 0.42 18.52
CA ASP A 535 14.29 0.62 17.28
C ASP A 535 13.59 -0.69 16.94
N ARG A 536 12.38 -0.60 16.38
CA ARG A 536 11.71 -1.77 15.82
C ARG A 536 11.97 -1.79 14.33
N VAL A 537 12.46 -2.90 13.79
CA VAL A 537 12.78 -3.00 12.37
C VAL A 537 11.83 -3.98 11.68
N LEU A 538 11.44 -3.63 10.47
CA LEU A 538 10.62 -4.43 9.57
C LEU A 538 11.39 -4.58 8.27
N TYR A 539 11.41 -5.77 7.71
CA TYR A 539 12.13 -6.06 6.47
C TYR A 539 11.46 -7.20 5.73
N ASN A 540 11.80 -7.33 4.46
CA ASN A 540 11.34 -8.45 3.66
C ASN A 540 11.95 -9.75 4.21
N ALA A 541 11.15 -10.82 4.29
CA ALA A 541 11.64 -12.13 4.72
C ALA A 541 12.80 -12.66 3.84
N THR A 542 12.99 -12.11 2.63
CA THR A 542 14.11 -12.43 1.75
C THR A 542 15.37 -11.61 1.98
N THR A 543 15.33 -10.51 2.75
CA THR A 543 16.49 -9.62 2.99
C THR A 543 17.73 -10.39 3.49
N PHE A 544 17.53 -11.50 4.20
CA PHE A 544 18.61 -12.38 4.69
C PHE A 544 18.76 -13.73 3.95
N ASN A 545 18.03 -13.95 2.85
CA ASN A 545 18.06 -15.21 2.08
C ASN A 545 19.06 -15.17 0.90
N HIS A 546 19.67 -14.03 0.61
CA HIS A 546 20.60 -13.88 -0.50
C HIS A 546 22.04 -14.26 -0.13
N ASP A 547 22.89 -14.45 -1.16
CA ASP A 547 24.27 -14.87 -0.97
C ASP A 547 25.08 -13.75 -0.31
N ALA A 548 25.84 -14.11 0.72
CA ALA A 548 26.98 -13.35 1.20
C ALA A 548 28.22 -14.23 1.11
N TYR A 549 29.40 -13.64 1.14
CA TYR A 549 30.64 -14.38 0.92
C TYR A 549 31.60 -14.23 2.09
N GLN A 550 32.20 -15.35 2.48
CA GLN A 550 33.32 -15.38 3.40
C GLN A 550 34.53 -14.72 2.76
N VAL A 551 35.17 -13.82 3.49
CA VAL A 551 36.49 -13.28 3.13
C VAL A 551 37.53 -14.02 3.98
N ASP A 552 38.57 -14.54 3.34
CA ASP A 552 39.65 -15.25 4.06
C ASP A 552 40.32 -14.28 5.07
N PRO A 553 40.20 -14.51 6.39
CA PRO A 553 40.76 -13.62 7.41
C PRO A 553 42.27 -13.39 7.26
N ALA A 554 43.01 -14.34 6.66
CA ALA A 554 44.43 -14.18 6.40
C ALA A 554 44.76 -13.11 5.33
N THR A 555 43.78 -12.71 4.53
CA THR A 555 43.91 -11.68 3.49
C THR A 555 43.46 -10.29 3.98
N VAL A 556 42.83 -10.23 5.15
CA VAL A 556 42.30 -9.00 5.72
C VAL A 556 43.39 -8.28 6.50
N THR A 557 43.65 -7.03 6.15
CA THR A 557 44.47 -6.13 6.97
C THR A 557 43.56 -5.34 7.88
N VAL A 558 43.82 -5.37 9.19
CA VAL A 558 43.10 -4.57 10.18
C VAL A 558 44.06 -3.85 11.10
N ASP A 559 43.73 -2.60 11.44
CA ASP A 559 44.26 -1.87 12.60
C ASP A 559 43.07 -1.47 13.48
N ASP A 560 42.92 -2.11 14.63
CA ASP A 560 41.84 -1.85 15.59
C ASP A 560 42.40 -1.09 16.79
N ALA A 561 42.11 0.21 16.84
CA ALA A 561 42.40 1.11 17.94
C ALA A 561 41.14 1.46 18.75
N SER A 562 40.04 0.75 18.51
CA SER A 562 38.79 0.97 19.22
C SER A 562 38.95 0.62 20.70
N ARG A 563 38.10 1.18 21.55
CA ARG A 563 38.06 0.82 22.98
C ARG A 563 37.65 -0.64 23.20
N TRP A 564 37.09 -1.30 22.19
CA TRP A 564 36.55 -2.65 22.27
C TRP A 564 37.62 -3.72 22.23
N ALA A 565 38.75 -3.45 21.57
CA ALA A 565 39.92 -4.34 21.49
C ALA A 565 40.40 -4.87 22.85
N GLN A 566 40.12 -4.15 23.95
CA GLN A 566 40.48 -4.59 25.30
C GLN A 566 39.71 -5.83 25.79
N TYR A 567 38.56 -6.17 25.19
CA TYR A 567 37.73 -7.32 25.55
C TYR A 567 37.91 -8.52 24.61
N LEU A 568 38.53 -8.30 23.45
CA LEU A 568 38.50 -9.21 22.31
C LEU A 568 39.79 -10.00 22.17
N GLU A 569 39.70 -11.14 21.49
CA GLU A 569 40.87 -11.82 20.94
C GLU A 569 41.55 -10.92 19.88
N PRO A 570 42.89 -10.95 19.77
CA PRO A 570 43.60 -10.12 18.79
C PRO A 570 43.40 -10.57 17.34
N GLU A 571 42.89 -11.79 17.13
CA GLU A 571 42.71 -12.41 15.83
C GLU A 571 41.24 -12.28 15.40
N ILE A 572 41.01 -11.94 14.14
CA ILE A 572 39.66 -11.90 13.55
C ILE A 572 39.12 -13.33 13.52
N HIS A 573 37.87 -13.51 13.95
CA HIS A 573 37.20 -14.80 13.88
C HIS A 573 36.80 -15.13 12.44
N ASP A 574 36.07 -14.22 11.80
CA ASP A 574 35.67 -14.28 10.39
C ASP A 574 35.28 -12.89 9.86
N VAL A 575 35.13 -12.82 8.54
CA VAL A 575 34.67 -11.64 7.80
C VAL A 575 33.65 -12.08 6.76
N VAL A 576 32.50 -11.42 6.73
CA VAL A 576 31.42 -11.68 5.77
C VAL A 576 31.11 -10.43 4.98
N TYR A 577 31.10 -10.55 3.65
CA TYR A 577 30.73 -9.51 2.69
C TYR A 577 29.33 -9.77 2.12
N TYR A 578 28.38 -8.89 2.42
CA TYR A 578 27.06 -8.89 1.78
C TYR A 578 27.13 -8.23 0.42
N VAL A 579 26.52 -8.85 -0.59
CA VAL A 579 26.48 -8.28 -1.95
C VAL A 579 25.18 -7.54 -2.26
N ASN A 580 24.14 -7.74 -1.47
CA ASN A 580 22.80 -7.20 -1.77
C ASN A 580 22.55 -5.89 -1.04
N THR A 581 21.71 -5.06 -1.64
CA THR A 581 21.08 -3.93 -0.97
C THR A 581 20.20 -4.46 0.15
N LEU A 582 20.35 -3.92 1.37
CA LEU A 582 19.49 -4.28 2.50
C LEU A 582 18.48 -3.16 2.73
N GLU A 583 17.20 -3.48 2.54
CA GLU A 583 16.10 -2.55 2.73
C GLU A 583 15.35 -2.86 4.03
N TYR A 584 15.31 -1.86 4.90
CA TYR A 584 14.62 -1.92 6.19
C TYR A 584 13.65 -0.75 6.31
N ILE A 585 12.56 -0.98 7.05
CA ILE A 585 11.75 0.06 7.66
C ILE A 585 11.99 0.04 9.16
N ALA A 586 12.56 1.11 9.70
CA ALA A 586 12.74 1.30 11.13
C ALA A 586 11.58 2.12 11.73
N SER A 587 11.23 1.79 12.96
CA SER A 587 10.46 2.62 13.88
C SER A 587 11.37 3.00 15.04
N PRO A 588 12.04 4.17 14.99
CA PRO A 588 13.05 4.47 15.96
C PRO A 588 12.45 4.84 17.32
N LEU A 589 13.17 4.54 18.41
CA LEU A 589 12.73 4.83 19.78
C LEU A 589 11.35 4.21 20.07
N ALA A 590 11.18 2.92 19.76
CA ALA A 590 9.88 2.25 19.78
C ALA A 590 9.35 1.93 21.18
N ASN A 591 10.20 1.93 22.21
CA ASN A 591 9.88 1.50 23.58
C ASN A 591 10.06 2.58 24.65
N LEU A 592 9.90 3.86 24.31
CA LEU A 592 10.06 4.96 25.28
C LEU A 592 9.06 4.89 26.47
N ASP A 593 7.98 4.14 26.32
CA ASP A 593 7.00 3.86 27.37
C ASP A 593 7.44 2.73 28.34
N SER A 594 8.49 1.98 28.02
CA SER A 594 8.98 0.86 28.84
C SER A 594 9.51 1.31 30.20
N ASP A 595 9.17 0.57 31.26
CA ASP A 595 9.70 0.77 32.61
C ASP A 595 11.12 0.18 32.78
N LEU A 596 11.64 -0.51 31.75
CA LEU A 596 12.93 -1.22 31.79
C LEU A 596 14.09 -0.44 31.17
N LEU A 597 13.86 0.83 30.81
CA LEU A 597 14.91 1.70 30.26
C LEU A 597 15.88 2.15 31.36
N ASP A 598 17.18 2.03 31.09
CA ASP A 598 18.25 2.51 31.97
C ASP A 598 18.55 4.00 31.72
N ILE A 599 17.50 4.83 31.87
CA ILE A 599 17.54 6.28 31.66
C ILE A 599 16.80 7.02 32.77
N THR A 600 17.20 8.28 32.98
CA THR A 600 16.45 9.16 33.87
C THR A 600 15.11 9.56 33.26
N PRO A 601 14.08 9.90 34.08
CA PRO A 601 12.82 10.45 33.58
C PRO A 601 13.00 11.74 32.74
N ALA A 602 14.02 12.54 33.03
CA ALA A 602 14.33 13.74 32.26
C ALA A 602 14.83 13.39 30.85
N TRP A 603 15.77 12.44 30.74
CA TRP A 603 16.26 11.98 29.44
C TRP A 603 15.15 11.29 28.63
N ARG A 604 14.29 10.49 29.27
CA ARG A 604 13.10 9.92 28.61
C ARG A 604 12.20 11.00 28.00
N ALA A 605 11.95 12.08 28.74
CA ALA A 605 11.16 13.21 28.24
C ALA A 605 11.87 13.93 27.09
N GLU A 606 13.21 14.02 27.10
CA GLU A 606 13.99 14.57 25.99
C GLU A 606 13.93 13.68 24.74
N LEU A 607 14.02 12.35 24.88
CA LEU A 607 13.83 11.39 23.77
C LEU A 607 12.42 11.48 23.18
N GLN A 608 11.40 11.55 24.04
CA GLN A 608 10.01 11.72 23.61
C GLN A 608 9.81 13.06 22.91
N ALA A 609 10.35 14.15 23.46
CA ALA A 609 10.32 15.44 22.80
C ALA A 609 11.09 15.41 21.47
N PHE A 610 12.21 14.70 21.35
CA PHE A 610 12.93 14.57 20.08
C PHE A 610 12.10 13.82 19.04
N LYS A 611 11.46 12.72 19.44
CA LYS A 611 10.51 11.96 18.62
C LYS A 611 9.38 12.86 18.10
N ASP A 612 8.75 13.62 19.00
CA ASP A 612 7.53 14.39 18.72
C ASP A 612 7.79 15.78 18.12
N ASN A 613 8.91 16.42 18.44
CA ASN A 613 9.24 17.81 18.05
C ASN A 613 9.79 17.90 16.62
N GLY A 614 9.18 17.16 15.69
CA GLY A 614 9.44 17.28 14.26
C GLY A 614 10.67 16.55 13.74
N HIS A 615 11.39 15.73 14.52
CA HIS A 615 12.37 14.82 13.94
C HIS A 615 11.64 13.68 13.23
N GLN A 616 11.06 12.71 13.97
CA GLN A 616 10.41 11.56 13.33
C GLN A 616 9.17 11.99 12.52
N THR A 617 8.33 12.86 13.09
CA THR A 617 7.19 13.45 12.35
C THR A 617 7.65 14.23 11.11
N GLY A 618 8.74 14.99 11.20
CA GLY A 618 9.24 15.77 10.07
C GLY A 618 9.82 14.90 8.96
N LEU A 619 10.47 13.79 9.31
CA LEU A 619 10.95 12.79 8.35
C LEU A 619 9.79 12.13 7.61
N MET A 620 8.73 11.72 8.32
CA MET A 620 7.55 11.15 7.67
C MET A 620 6.83 12.18 6.79
N ARG A 621 6.70 13.44 7.24
CA ARG A 621 6.17 14.54 6.41
C ARG A 621 7.02 14.78 5.17
N ALA A 622 8.35 14.72 5.29
CA ALA A 622 9.24 14.86 4.15
C ALA A 622 9.07 13.73 3.13
N ALA A 623 8.80 12.50 3.58
CA ALA A 623 8.46 11.39 2.68
C ALA A 623 7.12 11.63 1.96
N VAL A 624 6.11 12.18 2.64
CA VAL A 624 4.85 12.60 2.01
C VAL A 624 5.10 13.68 0.95
N ASP A 625 5.90 14.70 1.26
CA ASP A 625 6.28 15.74 0.30
C ASP A 625 6.99 15.16 -0.94
N GLN A 626 7.91 14.21 -0.75
CA GLN A 626 8.59 13.52 -1.86
C GLN A 626 7.62 12.70 -2.71
N LEU A 627 6.62 12.04 -2.09
CA LEU A 627 5.56 11.37 -2.82
C LEU A 627 4.76 12.34 -3.69
N PHE A 628 4.41 13.51 -3.17
CA PHE A 628 3.70 14.53 -3.94
C PHE A 628 4.54 15.08 -5.11
N ARG A 629 5.88 15.10 -4.97
CA ARG A 629 6.83 15.44 -6.06
C ARG A 629 7.09 14.30 -7.04
N GLY A 630 6.65 13.08 -6.74
CA GLY A 630 6.98 11.89 -7.52
C GLY A 630 8.44 11.44 -7.37
N GLU A 631 9.11 11.83 -6.29
CA GLU A 631 10.53 11.55 -6.02
C GLU A 631 10.74 10.28 -5.18
N SER A 632 9.76 9.92 -4.34
CA SER A 632 9.82 8.76 -3.45
C SER A 632 8.42 8.25 -3.08
N ASP A 633 8.35 7.21 -2.24
CA ASP A 633 7.12 6.70 -1.64
C ASP A 633 7.01 7.08 -0.16
N ALA A 634 5.78 7.20 0.33
CA ALA A 634 5.48 7.39 1.75
C ALA A 634 4.93 6.09 2.35
N LEU A 635 5.27 5.84 3.62
CA LEU A 635 4.97 4.56 4.28
C LEU A 635 3.72 4.66 5.16
N VAL A 636 2.84 3.68 5.01
CA VAL A 636 1.67 3.48 5.88
C VAL A 636 1.68 2.05 6.41
N PRO A 637 1.53 1.81 7.73
CA PRO A 637 1.50 0.45 8.25
C PRO A 637 0.15 -0.21 8.01
N ARG A 638 0.20 -1.48 7.60
CA ARG A 638 -0.96 -2.36 7.65
C ARG A 638 -0.72 -3.48 8.65
N ARG A 639 -1.53 -3.52 9.72
CA ARG A 639 -1.52 -4.64 10.66
C ARG A 639 -2.45 -5.74 10.17
N ILE A 640 -1.90 -6.91 9.91
CA ILE A 640 -2.66 -8.11 9.58
C ILE A 640 -2.62 -9.00 10.83
N ALA A 641 -3.77 -9.18 11.48
CA ALA A 641 -3.87 -10.08 12.63
C ALA A 641 -3.78 -11.54 12.15
N ASN A 642 -2.93 -12.34 12.81
CA ASN A 642 -2.79 -13.77 12.56
C ASN A 642 -3.41 -14.56 13.72
N GLU A 643 -4.72 -14.39 13.93
CA GLU A 643 -5.45 -15.09 15.01
C GLU A 643 -5.72 -16.56 14.67
N THR A 644 -5.91 -16.85 13.37
CA THR A 644 -5.97 -18.21 12.84
C THR A 644 -4.77 -18.41 11.91
N PRO A 645 -3.93 -19.44 12.14
CA PRO A 645 -2.81 -19.71 11.24
C PRO A 645 -3.27 -19.82 9.79
N SER A 646 -2.63 -19.07 8.90
CA SER A 646 -2.91 -19.21 7.48
C SER A 646 -2.57 -20.61 6.99
N THR A 647 -3.41 -21.14 6.11
CA THR A 647 -3.13 -22.39 5.40
C THR A 647 -2.93 -22.10 3.93
N THR A 648 -1.78 -22.55 3.40
CA THR A 648 -1.41 -22.33 2.01
C THR A 648 -1.46 -23.64 1.24
N TYR A 649 -2.14 -23.62 0.10
CA TYR A 649 -2.21 -24.74 -0.83
C TYR A 649 -1.52 -24.34 -2.13
N HIS A 650 -0.64 -25.20 -2.63
CA HIS A 650 0.09 -24.98 -3.88
C HIS A 650 -0.29 -26.05 -4.89
N TRP A 651 -0.70 -25.64 -6.09
CA TRP A 651 -0.93 -26.53 -7.22
C TRP A 651 0.03 -26.18 -8.34
N GLU A 652 0.71 -27.18 -8.89
CA GLU A 652 1.52 -26.98 -10.10
C GLU A 652 0.61 -26.56 -11.26
N ILE A 653 0.98 -25.48 -11.94
CA ILE A 653 0.28 -24.98 -13.11
C ILE A 653 0.77 -25.78 -14.31
N THR A 654 -0.14 -26.56 -14.91
CA THR A 654 0.20 -27.44 -16.03
C THR A 654 0.29 -26.73 -17.37
N ASP A 655 -0.28 -25.52 -17.48
CA ASP A 655 -0.26 -24.68 -18.68
C ASP A 655 -0.03 -23.20 -18.28
N PRO A 656 1.23 -22.80 -18.00
CA PRO A 656 1.54 -21.44 -17.59
C PRO A 656 1.16 -20.40 -18.65
N GLU A 657 1.42 -20.67 -19.92
CA GLU A 657 1.09 -19.76 -21.03
C GLU A 657 -0.42 -19.53 -21.14
N GLY A 658 -1.21 -20.61 -21.03
CA GLY A 658 -2.67 -20.51 -21.01
C GLY A 658 -3.21 -19.74 -19.80
N LEU A 659 -2.60 -19.92 -18.62
CA LEU A 659 -2.98 -19.16 -17.44
C LEU A 659 -2.58 -17.67 -17.53
N GLU A 660 -1.39 -17.35 -18.06
CA GLU A 660 -0.97 -15.97 -18.33
C GLU A 660 -1.97 -15.25 -19.24
N ALA A 661 -2.37 -15.90 -20.34
CA ALA A 661 -3.36 -15.35 -21.27
C ALA A 661 -4.74 -15.19 -20.63
N ALA A 662 -5.13 -16.07 -19.71
CA ALA A 662 -6.40 -15.97 -19.00
C ALA A 662 -6.40 -14.92 -17.88
N LEU A 663 -5.23 -14.63 -17.30
CA LEU A 663 -5.07 -13.62 -16.26
C LEU A 663 -4.87 -12.20 -16.83
N ASP A 664 -4.58 -12.09 -18.12
CA ASP A 664 -4.27 -10.83 -18.80
C ASP A 664 -3.20 -10.03 -18.04
N LEU A 665 -2.05 -10.67 -17.82
CA LEU A 665 -0.96 -10.04 -17.07
C LEU A 665 -0.46 -8.77 -17.77
N PRO A 666 -0.06 -7.72 -17.01
CA PRO A 666 0.48 -6.50 -17.61
C PRO A 666 1.69 -6.77 -18.51
N ASP A 667 1.91 -5.89 -19.48
CA ASP A 667 3.03 -6.01 -20.42
C ASP A 667 4.37 -6.20 -19.70
N GLY A 668 5.12 -7.22 -20.12
CA GLY A 668 6.40 -7.60 -19.55
C GLY A 668 6.33 -8.53 -18.34
N TYR A 669 5.15 -8.76 -17.76
CA TYR A 669 4.96 -9.70 -16.66
C TYR A 669 4.75 -11.13 -17.18
N ARG A 670 5.33 -12.09 -16.48
CA ARG A 670 5.25 -13.53 -16.76
C ARG A 670 5.15 -14.30 -15.45
N LEU A 671 4.54 -15.47 -15.47
CA LEU A 671 4.60 -16.41 -14.37
C LEU A 671 6.06 -16.88 -14.22
N ALA A 672 6.66 -16.64 -13.06
CA ALA A 672 7.98 -17.13 -12.74
C ALA A 672 7.91 -18.55 -12.15
N PRO A 673 8.78 -19.47 -12.57
CA PRO A 673 8.93 -20.73 -11.85
C PRO A 673 9.55 -20.48 -10.47
N THR A 674 9.21 -21.31 -9.50
CA THR A 674 9.70 -21.18 -8.12
C THR A 674 9.85 -22.55 -7.45
N THR A 675 10.53 -22.58 -6.31
CA THR A 675 10.68 -23.76 -5.47
C THR A 675 10.06 -23.48 -4.11
N VAL A 676 8.95 -24.16 -3.78
CA VAL A 676 8.16 -23.89 -2.56
C VAL A 676 8.90 -24.27 -1.27
N LEU A 677 9.68 -25.34 -1.31
CA LEU A 677 10.47 -25.85 -0.18
C LEU A 677 11.90 -26.08 -0.64
N GLU A 678 12.87 -25.71 0.20
CA GLU A 678 14.29 -25.89 -0.08
C GLU A 678 14.61 -27.32 -0.57
N GLY A 679 15.29 -27.41 -1.73
CA GLY A 679 15.60 -28.69 -2.39
C GLY A 679 14.44 -29.35 -3.16
N GLY A 680 13.28 -28.70 -3.25
CA GLY A 680 12.12 -29.14 -4.03
C GLY A 680 12.25 -28.93 -5.55
N PRO A 681 11.29 -29.41 -6.34
CA PRO A 681 11.25 -29.17 -7.78
C PRO A 681 10.84 -27.73 -8.09
N GLU A 682 11.59 -27.11 -8.99
CA GLU A 682 11.25 -25.83 -9.59
C GLU A 682 10.09 -26.02 -10.59
N ALA A 683 8.99 -25.29 -10.38
CA ALA A 683 7.81 -25.30 -11.26
C ALA A 683 6.99 -24.01 -11.08
N HIS A 684 5.99 -23.81 -11.94
CA HIS A 684 4.98 -22.75 -11.76
C HIS A 684 3.90 -23.22 -10.81
N TYR A 685 3.56 -22.42 -9.79
CA TYR A 685 2.55 -22.79 -8.80
C TYR A 685 1.45 -21.74 -8.67
N LEU A 686 0.20 -22.19 -8.65
CA LEU A 686 -0.94 -21.40 -8.18
C LEU A 686 -1.06 -21.60 -6.68
N THR A 687 -1.15 -20.49 -5.93
CA THR A 687 -1.18 -20.53 -4.47
C THR A 687 -2.50 -19.98 -3.93
N LEU A 688 -3.27 -20.81 -3.21
CA LEU A 688 -4.40 -20.33 -2.41
C LEU A 688 -3.95 -20.16 -0.96
N SER A 689 -3.98 -18.93 -0.48
CA SER A 689 -3.80 -18.62 0.94
C SER A 689 -5.17 -18.44 1.60
N VAL A 690 -5.53 -19.35 2.51
CA VAL A 690 -6.70 -19.20 3.39
C VAL A 690 -6.22 -18.52 4.66
N ARG A 691 -6.68 -17.28 4.89
CA ARG A 691 -6.31 -16.43 6.03
C ARG A 691 -7.52 -16.14 6.90
#